data_AF-A0A1S3HZE5-F1
#
_entry.id   AF-A0A1S3HZE5-F1
#
_cell.length_a   1.000
_cell.length_b   1.000
_cell.length_c   1.000
_cell.angle_alpha   90.00
_cell.angle_beta   90.00
_cell.angle_gamma   90.00
#
_symmetry.space_group_name_H-M   'P 1'
#
loop_
_entity.id
_entity.type
_entity.pdbx_description
1 polymer ?
#
loop_
_entity_poly.entity_id
_entity_poly.type
_entity_poly.pdbx_seq_one_letter_code
_entity_poly.pdbx_strand_id
1 'polypeptide(L)'
;MGNEASTLRLLHNLAELEQELERDQVSKSNQPLKVQHGWDSKDCSNNMTVLDDGLKVRRNRSLQPRTDAVRGKRGYGQGIHIWKIHWPQSMRGSNAVIGVATYQAPLTCIGYSSFIGSNDQSMGWDIVRNVLLFNDCVIRKYPDDVPNEFVAPDVITVILNMDSGTLGFKSDGNNYGVALKGLRLLGKKLYPAISATYDNCEVGIEYIRSTDAAPAPDLPSPSRPTERTTARDQGRPPAKPCPPAQPLKFKKQCGKNIELSNDSIQAERSNFMSESDKAVVLTSRSLQPNEKFEICVKRTLGQWPEGLAIGVVALEAGFEIPRSLPGQAADIAWVWKGTDVLHDRKTERKLDFNLNSAKIGDTFGVSRKEDGALHFFYNGRDMGMAATNIPQKIHGIVDVYGSTIHVELVEQIREEASEPTGAAFTGMSREERAFEKMKQTIDLLKKKDERTIRPTILMVHEHLYMLYVKHKDRSLRQLMGDKLVQLNAAFHITEYIKFLRDCGIENARIFTCYELLRNVCWNYSDASLKFARSIGQTELLGILSAELAKYQNRYMSEEGKRDIVMSAFGILHNCSKVTENRGVYYRLGVINIVVPYTKPGNDETVAMTALMTLSYLVTIDQQHLIQAEPSAIANILKKLDEALRNAETHQSDGFHAYEIVESLINLSKSAQNRVTTIQKGGIPLFVKMMKVGNPQEQELALNAVWELINGGDGTLSAVSRTEGLLDAVKALKSSKVETVRQAAERISLRLDTQTQMFSQRFDPTPKPKCTYKDICDKFVATLNIHKTYFDAKYHRCYCNHCHNDRGDKLYYTRGNPPKDYGIPIGWYRYALCLPPKAKAMNVLDKWHRAFHGTKKDVVTKILEVGELLIPGDVALGGDKISEREGHFKDDYKPEGFDTKKIFVSPSIRYAGHGAYAMPHKFEVSGKTYVARVALQVCIRPGSYDVGDQTIGETKPIDPKFDNQEIEWSTKERGSTILYGLLVKLEEQAS
;
A
#
# COMPACT_ATOMS: atom_id res chain seq x y z
N MET A 1 -13.78 -35.26 -24.13
CA MET A 1 -13.42 -36.54 -23.49
C MET A 1 -11.92 -36.61 -23.19
N GLY A 2 -11.36 -35.65 -22.43
CA GLY A 2 -9.93 -35.63 -22.13
C GLY A 2 -9.57 -35.06 -20.75
N ASN A 3 -10.56 -34.84 -19.88
CA ASN A 3 -10.38 -34.21 -18.56
C ASN A 3 -10.74 -35.12 -17.38
N GLU A 4 -11.22 -36.34 -17.65
CA GLU A 4 -11.37 -37.37 -16.62
C GLU A 4 -10.01 -38.03 -16.31
N ALA A 5 -9.10 -38.13 -17.29
CA ALA A 5 -7.81 -38.81 -17.15
C ALA A 5 -6.81 -38.09 -16.22
N SER A 6 -6.88 -36.76 -16.08
CA SER A 6 -6.01 -35.97 -15.19
C SER A 6 -6.48 -36.00 -13.74
N THR A 7 -7.80 -36.02 -13.53
CA THR A 7 -8.42 -36.17 -12.21
C THR A 7 -8.29 -37.60 -11.69
N LEU A 8 -8.42 -38.61 -12.57
CA LEU A 8 -8.13 -40.02 -12.26
C LEU A 8 -6.64 -40.24 -11.93
N ARG A 9 -5.70 -39.57 -12.60
CA ARG A 9 -4.27 -39.65 -12.27
C ARG A 9 -3.93 -39.05 -10.90
N LEU A 10 -4.63 -37.98 -10.49
CA LEU A 10 -4.41 -37.39 -9.17
C LEU A 10 -4.96 -38.29 -8.04
N LEU A 11 -6.10 -38.94 -8.28
CA LEU A 11 -6.70 -39.91 -7.35
C LEU A 11 -5.91 -41.23 -7.29
N HIS A 12 -5.35 -41.69 -8.42
CA HIS A 12 -4.47 -42.86 -8.48
C HIS A 12 -3.14 -42.62 -7.75
N ASN A 13 -2.55 -41.42 -7.90
CA ASN A 13 -1.32 -41.05 -7.19
C ASN A 13 -1.54 -40.84 -5.68
N LEU A 14 -2.76 -40.49 -5.25
CA LEU A 14 -3.11 -40.39 -3.82
C LEU A 14 -3.37 -41.77 -3.20
N ALA A 15 -3.99 -42.70 -3.93
CA ALA A 15 -4.24 -44.07 -3.50
C ALA A 15 -2.95 -44.92 -3.43
N GLU A 16 -2.00 -44.72 -4.36
CA GLU A 16 -0.66 -45.34 -4.28
C GLU A 16 0.13 -44.83 -3.06
N LEU A 17 0.01 -43.53 -2.74
CA LEU A 17 0.58 -42.94 -1.52
C LEU A 17 -0.09 -43.47 -0.23
N GLU A 18 -1.36 -43.82 -0.27
CA GLU A 18 -2.10 -44.43 0.84
C GLU A 18 -1.64 -45.87 1.12
N GLN A 19 -1.40 -46.67 0.07
CA GLN A 19 -0.86 -48.04 0.21
C GLN A 19 0.60 -48.07 0.71
N GLU A 20 1.39 -47.03 0.43
CA GLU A 20 2.72 -46.85 1.02
C GLU A 20 2.65 -46.43 2.50
N LEU A 21 1.67 -45.60 2.87
CA LEU A 21 1.46 -45.15 4.26
C LEU A 21 1.08 -46.29 5.22
N GLU A 22 0.33 -47.28 4.74
CA GLU A 22 -0.05 -48.46 5.52
C GLU A 22 1.10 -49.47 5.67
N ARG A 23 2.02 -49.55 4.70
CA ARG A 23 3.21 -50.42 4.76
C ARG A 23 4.30 -49.88 5.69
N ASP A 24 4.38 -48.57 5.88
CA ASP A 24 5.43 -47.90 6.68
C ASP A 24 5.11 -47.75 8.18
N GLN A 25 3.97 -48.25 8.68
CA GLN A 25 3.63 -48.23 10.11
C GLN A 25 4.56 -49.05 11.02
N VAL A 26 5.63 -49.66 10.48
CA VAL A 26 6.55 -50.53 11.23
C VAL A 26 7.71 -49.77 11.92
N SER A 27 7.91 -48.48 11.67
CA SER A 27 9.08 -47.76 12.22
C SER A 27 8.75 -46.85 13.42
N LYS A 28 8.93 -47.38 14.64
CA LYS A 28 8.88 -46.61 15.89
C LYS A 28 10.10 -45.68 16.06
N SER A 29 9.79 -44.45 16.46
CA SER A 29 10.58 -43.40 17.12
C SER A 29 11.84 -42.85 16.43
N ASN A 30 11.63 -41.84 15.58
CA ASN A 30 12.67 -40.85 15.25
C ASN A 30 12.42 -39.55 16.06
N GLN A 31 12.39 -39.67 17.40
CA GLN A 31 12.10 -38.55 18.33
C GLN A 31 12.98 -37.31 18.07
N PRO A 32 14.28 -37.42 17.76
CA PRO A 32 15.12 -36.26 17.43
C PRO A 32 14.62 -35.49 16.20
N LEU A 33 14.11 -36.19 15.17
CA LEU A 33 13.57 -35.56 13.98
C LEU A 33 12.27 -34.79 14.29
N LYS A 34 11.41 -35.35 15.14
CA LYS A 34 10.18 -34.65 15.57
C LYS A 34 10.51 -33.35 16.30
N VAL A 35 11.48 -33.36 17.21
CA VAL A 35 11.89 -32.18 17.99
C VAL A 35 12.54 -31.10 17.11
N GLN A 36 13.26 -31.49 16.06
CA GLN A 36 13.84 -30.55 15.08
C GLN A 36 12.79 -29.80 14.26
N HIS A 37 11.61 -30.38 14.08
CA HIS A 37 10.49 -29.82 13.33
C HIS A 37 9.34 -29.34 14.25
N GLY A 38 9.57 -29.30 15.57
CA GLY A 38 8.62 -28.87 16.58
C GLY A 38 8.44 -27.35 16.71
N TRP A 39 7.78 -26.89 17.77
CA TRP A 39 7.56 -25.48 18.05
C TRP A 39 8.84 -24.76 18.48
N ASP A 40 9.03 -23.52 18.02
CA ASP A 40 10.20 -22.73 18.38
C ASP A 40 9.92 -21.88 19.63
N SER A 41 10.67 -22.13 20.70
CA SER A 41 10.56 -21.37 21.95
C SER A 41 11.09 -19.94 21.80
N LYS A 42 11.81 -19.61 20.72
CA LYS A 42 12.33 -18.28 20.41
C LYS A 42 11.46 -17.51 19.41
N ASP A 43 10.45 -18.17 18.81
CA ASP A 43 9.60 -17.61 17.77
C ASP A 43 8.11 -17.82 18.09
N CYS A 44 7.71 -17.31 19.26
CA CYS A 44 6.36 -17.35 19.79
C CYS A 44 5.98 -16.04 20.48
N SER A 45 4.68 -15.78 20.64
CA SER A 45 4.18 -14.70 21.51
C SER A 45 4.73 -14.84 22.93
N ASN A 46 4.89 -13.71 23.64
CA ASN A 46 5.26 -13.67 25.06
C ASN A 46 4.30 -14.45 25.97
N ASN A 47 3.05 -14.63 25.54
CA ASN A 47 2.04 -15.42 26.26
C ASN A 47 2.04 -16.90 25.84
N MET A 48 2.96 -17.35 24.98
CA MET A 48 3.12 -18.74 24.60
C MET A 48 4.38 -19.32 25.25
N THR A 49 4.26 -20.51 25.84
CA THR A 49 5.39 -21.24 26.41
C THR A 49 5.49 -22.59 25.72
N VAL A 50 6.56 -22.79 24.95
CA VAL A 50 6.92 -24.09 24.41
C VAL A 50 7.45 -24.96 25.55
N LEU A 51 6.89 -26.17 25.72
CA LEU A 51 7.27 -27.10 26.77
C LEU A 51 8.63 -27.75 26.47
N ASP A 52 9.26 -28.38 27.47
CA ASP A 52 10.63 -28.91 27.39
C ASP A 52 10.86 -29.91 26.25
N ASP A 53 9.81 -30.60 25.80
CA ASP A 53 9.88 -31.52 24.66
C ASP A 53 9.98 -30.81 23.30
N GLY A 54 9.68 -29.51 23.22
CA GLY A 54 9.61 -28.74 21.99
C GLY A 54 8.48 -29.16 21.04
N LEU A 55 7.58 -30.04 21.48
CA LEU A 55 6.48 -30.61 20.68
C LEU A 55 5.11 -30.08 21.12
N LYS A 56 5.02 -29.47 22.31
CA LYS A 56 3.83 -28.81 22.80
C LYS A 56 4.08 -27.34 23.09
N VAL A 57 3.09 -26.51 22.81
CA VAL A 57 3.03 -25.11 23.25
C VAL A 57 1.82 -24.92 24.15
N ARG A 58 1.98 -24.16 25.23
CA ARG A 58 0.89 -23.74 26.12
C ARG A 58 0.69 -22.24 26.00
N ARG A 59 -0.56 -21.79 25.81
CA ARG A 59 -0.91 -20.38 25.94
C ARG A 59 -1.14 -20.04 27.40
N ASN A 60 -0.33 -19.17 27.99
CA ASN A 60 -0.50 -18.69 29.35
C ASN A 60 -1.70 -17.74 29.46
N ARG A 61 -2.28 -17.69 30.66
CA ARG A 61 -3.39 -16.77 30.97
C ARG A 61 -3.00 -15.31 30.72
N SER A 62 -3.83 -14.59 29.97
CA SER A 62 -3.65 -13.15 29.72
C SER A 62 -4.62 -12.30 30.54
N LEU A 63 -4.15 -11.16 31.07
CA LEU A 63 -5.00 -10.19 31.80
C LEU A 63 -5.83 -9.29 30.86
N GLN A 64 -5.54 -9.30 29.56
CA GLN A 64 -6.23 -8.51 28.53
C GLN A 64 -6.62 -9.39 27.33
N PRO A 65 -7.76 -9.13 26.67
CA PRO A 65 -8.15 -9.86 25.45
C PRO A 65 -7.11 -9.66 24.35
N ARG A 66 -6.42 -10.74 23.97
CA ARG A 66 -5.37 -10.78 22.94
C ARG A 66 -5.33 -12.13 22.26
N THR A 67 -4.85 -12.15 21.02
CA THR A 67 -4.59 -13.37 20.25
C THR A 67 -3.08 -13.60 20.17
N ASP A 68 -2.65 -14.83 20.45
CA ASP A 68 -1.24 -15.19 20.58
C ASP A 68 -0.90 -16.33 19.61
N ALA A 69 0.27 -16.29 18.99
CA ALA A 69 0.70 -17.24 17.98
C ALA A 69 2.10 -17.81 18.25
N VAL A 70 2.42 -18.93 17.59
CA VAL A 70 3.75 -19.57 17.58
C VAL A 70 4.07 -20.13 16.20
N ARG A 71 5.36 -20.15 15.83
CA ARG A 71 5.89 -20.81 14.64
C ARG A 71 6.75 -22.02 15.01
N GLY A 72 6.89 -22.96 14.07
CA GLY A 72 7.81 -24.09 14.19
C GLY A 72 9.26 -23.70 13.92
N LYS A 73 10.20 -24.53 14.39
CA LYS A 73 11.67 -24.30 14.29
C LYS A 73 12.21 -24.32 12.85
N ARG A 74 11.50 -24.96 11.92
CA ARG A 74 11.94 -25.15 10.53
C ARG A 74 10.93 -24.60 9.55
N GLY A 75 11.43 -23.83 8.59
CA GLY A 75 10.68 -23.32 7.46
C GLY A 75 11.08 -24.04 6.18
N TYR A 76 10.10 -24.29 5.32
CA TYR A 76 10.24 -25.12 4.12
C TYR A 76 10.14 -24.27 2.86
N GLY A 77 11.04 -24.50 1.90
CA GLY A 77 11.09 -23.77 0.62
C GLY A 77 10.88 -24.66 -0.62
N GLN A 78 10.98 -25.97 -0.45
CA GLN A 78 10.89 -27.00 -1.49
C GLN A 78 10.37 -28.30 -0.84
N GLY A 79 9.96 -29.29 -1.62
CA GLY A 79 9.55 -30.59 -1.10
C GLY A 79 8.11 -30.64 -0.56
N ILE A 80 7.68 -31.84 -0.17
CA ILE A 80 6.39 -32.10 0.46
C ILE A 80 6.59 -32.41 1.94
N HIS A 81 5.98 -31.60 2.81
CA HIS A 81 6.11 -31.71 4.25
C HIS A 81 4.75 -31.96 4.90
N ILE A 82 4.72 -32.91 5.83
CA ILE A 82 3.50 -33.34 6.49
C ILE A 82 3.70 -33.36 8.00
N TRP A 83 2.77 -32.76 8.74
CA TRP A 83 2.73 -32.81 10.20
C TRP A 83 1.30 -32.89 10.73
N LYS A 84 1.14 -33.42 11.94
CA LYS A 84 -0.13 -33.41 12.69
C LYS A 84 -0.12 -32.30 13.72
N ILE A 85 -1.24 -31.60 13.84
CA ILE A 85 -1.55 -30.67 14.91
C ILE A 85 -2.59 -31.32 15.82
N HIS A 86 -2.23 -31.45 17.09
CA HIS A 86 -3.10 -31.98 18.14
C HIS A 86 -3.67 -30.80 18.92
N TRP A 87 -4.96 -30.53 18.77
CA TRP A 87 -5.64 -29.41 19.40
C TRP A 87 -7.06 -29.80 19.86
N PRO A 88 -7.25 -30.14 21.15
CA PRO A 88 -8.54 -30.54 21.68
C PRO A 88 -9.62 -29.49 21.45
N GLN A 89 -10.82 -29.92 21.03
CA GLN A 89 -11.95 -29.03 20.75
C GLN A 89 -12.31 -28.12 21.94
N SER A 90 -12.22 -28.65 23.16
CA SER A 90 -12.50 -27.92 24.40
C SER A 90 -11.55 -26.75 24.68
N MET A 91 -10.42 -26.65 23.97
CA MET A 91 -9.35 -25.67 24.21
C MET A 91 -9.14 -24.67 23.06
N ARG A 92 -10.13 -24.49 22.17
CA ARG A 92 -10.00 -23.65 20.97
C ARG A 92 -10.49 -22.21 21.15
N GLY A 93 -11.34 -21.96 22.14
CA GLY A 93 -11.90 -20.63 22.38
C GLY A 93 -12.71 -20.09 21.21
N SER A 94 -12.72 -18.76 21.04
CA SER A 94 -13.48 -18.09 19.97
C SER A 94 -12.80 -18.19 18.60
N ASN A 95 -11.47 -18.30 18.58
CA ASN A 95 -10.65 -18.33 17.39
C ASN A 95 -9.45 -19.26 17.63
N ALA A 96 -9.36 -20.31 16.82
CA ALA A 96 -8.19 -21.17 16.73
C ALA A 96 -7.84 -21.31 15.27
N VAL A 97 -6.61 -20.97 14.90
CA VAL A 97 -6.18 -20.96 13.51
C VAL A 97 -4.96 -21.84 13.34
N ILE A 98 -5.01 -22.74 12.35
CA ILE A 98 -3.88 -23.56 11.93
C ILE A 98 -3.45 -23.12 10.54
N GLY A 99 -2.15 -22.91 10.34
CA GLY A 99 -1.68 -22.38 9.08
C GLY A 99 -0.19 -22.49 8.86
N VAL A 100 0.27 -21.67 7.93
CA VAL A 100 1.69 -21.45 7.67
C VAL A 100 1.96 -19.96 7.63
N ALA A 101 3.14 -19.57 8.03
CA ALA A 101 3.56 -18.18 8.06
C ALA A 101 4.98 -18.03 7.54
N THR A 102 5.28 -16.89 6.94
CA THR A 102 6.66 -16.47 6.77
C THR A 102 7.20 -16.04 8.14
N TYR A 103 8.53 -15.95 8.27
CA TYR A 103 9.16 -15.45 9.49
C TYR A 103 8.82 -13.97 9.79
N GLN A 104 8.29 -13.23 8.81
CA GLN A 104 7.89 -11.83 8.95
C GLN A 104 6.45 -11.65 9.48
N ALA A 105 5.65 -12.71 9.56
CA ALA A 105 4.31 -12.60 10.12
C ALA A 105 4.36 -12.20 11.60
N PRO A 106 3.51 -11.26 12.07
CA PRO A 106 3.41 -10.93 13.48
C PRO A 106 2.86 -12.13 14.27
N LEU A 107 3.23 -12.24 15.54
CA LEU A 107 2.84 -13.37 16.42
C LEU A 107 1.87 -12.97 17.56
N THR A 108 1.42 -11.72 17.60
CA THR A 108 0.44 -11.22 18.57
C THR A 108 -0.47 -10.15 17.99
N CYS A 109 -1.72 -10.09 18.44
CA CYS A 109 -2.56 -8.90 18.25
C CYS A 109 -3.44 -8.58 19.47
N ILE A 110 -3.89 -7.34 19.55
CA ILE A 110 -4.86 -6.89 20.55
C ILE A 110 -6.26 -7.39 20.13
N GLY A 111 -7.03 -7.90 21.09
CA GLY A 111 -8.35 -8.49 20.86
C GLY A 111 -8.30 -9.95 20.40
N TYR A 112 -9.47 -10.59 20.40
CA TYR A 112 -9.66 -11.94 19.87
C TYR A 112 -9.99 -11.87 18.38
N SER A 113 -9.14 -12.46 17.55
CA SER A 113 -9.30 -12.44 16.10
C SER A 113 -8.73 -13.71 15.46
N SER A 114 -9.10 -13.95 14.20
CA SER A 114 -8.51 -15.02 13.39
C SER A 114 -7.18 -14.52 12.81
N PHE A 115 -6.11 -14.66 13.59
CA PHE A 115 -4.89 -13.88 13.42
C PHE A 115 -3.89 -14.44 12.38
N ILE A 116 -3.58 -15.75 12.40
CA ILE A 116 -2.84 -16.35 11.28
C ILE A 116 -3.72 -16.28 10.02
N GLY A 117 -3.24 -15.62 8.96
CA GLY A 117 -4.08 -15.30 7.80
C GLY A 117 -4.61 -13.86 7.77
N SER A 118 -4.37 -13.03 8.80
CA SER A 118 -4.86 -11.64 8.84
C SER A 118 -3.96 -10.62 8.12
N ASN A 119 -2.95 -11.08 7.38
CA ASN A 119 -2.02 -10.25 6.63
C ASN A 119 -1.44 -11.04 5.44
N ASP A 120 -0.60 -10.39 4.65
CA ASP A 120 0.05 -10.97 3.48
C ASP A 120 1.23 -11.90 3.81
N GLN A 121 1.64 -12.01 5.09
CA GLN A 121 2.76 -12.84 5.55
C GLN A 121 2.33 -14.19 6.16
N SER A 122 1.03 -14.45 6.31
CA SER A 122 0.53 -15.68 6.92
C SER A 122 -0.78 -16.12 6.29
N MET A 123 -1.06 -17.41 6.39
CA MET A 123 -2.23 -18.04 5.82
C MET A 123 -2.75 -19.10 6.78
N GLY A 124 -4.06 -19.12 7.03
CA GLY A 124 -4.62 -19.97 8.07
C GLY A 124 -6.03 -20.44 7.80
N TRP A 125 -6.36 -21.59 8.37
CA TRP A 125 -7.72 -22.09 8.51
C TRP A 125 -8.18 -21.86 9.94
N ASP A 126 -9.19 -21.00 10.13
CA ASP A 126 -9.88 -20.88 11.41
C ASP A 126 -10.81 -22.09 11.59
N ILE A 127 -10.36 -23.01 12.43
CA ILE A 127 -11.00 -24.32 12.67
C ILE A 127 -12.23 -24.24 13.58
N VAL A 128 -12.50 -23.06 14.16
CA VAL A 128 -13.73 -22.79 14.93
C VAL A 128 -14.80 -22.22 14.00
N ARG A 129 -14.41 -21.28 13.14
CA ARG A 129 -15.32 -20.59 12.21
C ARG A 129 -15.48 -21.29 10.86
N ASN A 130 -14.66 -22.31 10.59
CA ASN A 130 -14.57 -23.04 9.32
C ASN A 130 -14.37 -22.11 8.12
N VAL A 131 -13.39 -21.20 8.22
CA VAL A 131 -13.05 -20.26 7.14
C VAL A 131 -11.55 -20.23 6.87
N LEU A 132 -11.18 -20.13 5.59
CA LEU A 132 -9.81 -19.87 5.18
C LEU A 132 -9.53 -18.38 5.12
N LEU A 133 -8.34 -17.99 5.55
CA LEU A 133 -7.93 -16.62 5.80
C LEU A 133 -6.61 -16.32 5.10
N PHE A 134 -6.57 -15.17 4.43
CA PHE A 134 -5.37 -14.56 3.90
C PHE A 134 -5.59 -13.04 3.76
N ASN A 135 -4.60 -12.24 4.14
CA ASN A 135 -4.63 -10.78 4.04
C ASN A 135 -5.88 -10.09 4.63
N ASP A 136 -6.26 -10.50 5.85
CA ASP A 136 -7.42 -9.99 6.59
C ASP A 136 -8.78 -10.24 5.89
N CYS A 137 -8.77 -11.11 4.88
CA CYS A 137 -9.94 -11.50 4.12
C CYS A 137 -10.31 -12.95 4.44
N VAL A 138 -11.60 -13.20 4.66
CA VAL A 138 -12.17 -14.55 4.57
C VAL A 138 -12.22 -14.92 3.08
N ILE A 139 -11.37 -15.87 2.69
CA ILE A 139 -11.27 -16.35 1.30
C ILE A 139 -12.53 -17.14 0.93
N ARG A 140 -12.91 -18.10 1.79
CA ARG A 140 -14.10 -18.93 1.67
C ARG A 140 -14.35 -19.73 2.95
N LYS A 141 -15.52 -20.37 3.04
CA LYS A 141 -15.74 -21.47 4.00
C LYS A 141 -14.82 -22.64 3.64
N TYR A 142 -14.30 -23.31 4.65
CA TYR A 142 -13.44 -24.48 4.47
C TYR A 142 -13.57 -25.41 5.69
N PRO A 143 -13.72 -26.72 5.48
CA PRO A 143 -13.76 -27.45 4.20
C PRO A 143 -14.97 -27.10 3.30
N ASP A 144 -14.83 -27.28 1.99
CA ASP A 144 -15.85 -26.86 1.00
C ASP A 144 -17.09 -27.79 0.96
N ASP A 145 -16.92 -29.07 1.32
CA ASP A 145 -17.93 -30.14 1.19
C ASP A 145 -18.30 -30.78 2.54
N VAL A 146 -18.48 -29.97 3.59
CA VAL A 146 -18.89 -30.46 4.92
C VAL A 146 -20.24 -29.86 5.36
N PRO A 147 -21.01 -30.56 6.21
CA PRO A 147 -22.27 -30.04 6.74
C PRO A 147 -22.11 -28.69 7.45
N ASN A 148 -23.18 -27.89 7.51
CA ASN A 148 -23.16 -26.57 8.18
C ASN A 148 -22.74 -26.62 9.66
N GLU A 149 -22.91 -27.76 10.32
CA GLU A 149 -22.53 -28.01 11.73
C GLU A 149 -21.17 -28.73 11.86
N PHE A 150 -20.34 -28.70 10.82
CA PHE A 150 -19.03 -29.35 10.87
C PHE A 150 -18.17 -28.81 12.00
N VAL A 151 -17.61 -29.73 12.78
CA VAL A 151 -16.65 -29.46 13.85
C VAL A 151 -15.34 -30.11 13.46
N ALA A 152 -14.27 -29.33 13.38
CA ALA A 152 -12.95 -29.86 13.08
C ALA A 152 -12.50 -30.85 14.19
N PRO A 153 -11.94 -32.02 13.86
CA PRO A 153 -11.54 -33.03 14.85
C PRO A 153 -10.30 -32.61 15.64
N ASP A 154 -9.99 -33.31 16.73
CA ASP A 154 -8.88 -32.99 17.63
C ASP A 154 -7.49 -33.11 16.99
N VAL A 155 -7.37 -33.93 15.94
CA VAL A 155 -6.11 -34.12 15.21
C VAL A 155 -6.29 -33.72 13.75
N ILE A 156 -5.50 -32.75 13.32
CA ILE A 156 -5.54 -32.21 11.96
C ILE A 156 -4.18 -32.42 11.32
N THR A 157 -4.14 -33.12 10.20
CA THR A 157 -2.93 -33.28 9.39
C THR A 157 -2.82 -32.11 8.41
N VAL A 158 -1.67 -31.46 8.42
CA VAL A 158 -1.32 -30.37 7.51
C VAL A 158 -0.38 -30.91 6.45
N ILE A 159 -0.66 -30.60 5.18
CA ILE A 159 0.12 -31.03 4.02
C ILE A 159 0.60 -29.77 3.31
N LEU A 160 1.88 -29.45 3.45
CA LEU A 160 2.54 -28.36 2.75
C LEU A 160 3.37 -28.93 1.60
N ASN A 161 2.90 -28.74 0.38
CA ASN A 161 3.64 -29.09 -0.82
C ASN A 161 4.27 -27.82 -1.38
N MET A 162 5.51 -27.55 -0.96
CA MET A 162 6.27 -26.42 -1.48
C MET A 162 6.64 -26.61 -2.95
N ASP A 163 6.53 -27.82 -3.50
CA ASP A 163 6.82 -28.07 -4.92
C ASP A 163 5.73 -27.67 -5.89
N SER A 164 4.48 -27.88 -5.52
CA SER A 164 3.32 -27.36 -6.24
C SER A 164 2.85 -26.00 -5.70
N GLY A 165 3.44 -25.54 -4.59
CA GLY A 165 3.04 -24.33 -3.90
C GLY A 165 1.63 -24.45 -3.32
N THR A 166 1.29 -25.58 -2.69
CA THR A 166 -0.04 -25.84 -2.14
C THR A 166 -0.02 -26.16 -0.65
N LEU A 167 -1.08 -25.76 0.06
CA LEU A 167 -1.35 -26.12 1.46
C LEU A 167 -2.73 -26.79 1.50
N GLY A 168 -2.81 -27.92 2.20
CA GLY A 168 -4.06 -28.64 2.43
C GLY A 168 -4.15 -29.21 3.83
N PHE A 169 -5.37 -29.57 4.22
CA PHE A 169 -5.65 -30.17 5.52
C PHE A 169 -6.42 -31.47 5.33
N LYS A 170 -6.24 -32.41 6.26
CA LYS A 170 -7.06 -33.61 6.35
C LYS A 170 -7.20 -34.05 7.80
N SER A 171 -8.16 -34.92 8.06
CA SER A 171 -8.27 -35.67 9.31
C SER A 171 -8.62 -37.13 8.99
N ASP A 172 -8.61 -38.01 9.98
CA ASP A 172 -8.78 -39.46 9.81
C ASP A 172 -9.87 -39.83 8.77
N GLY A 173 -9.42 -40.39 7.64
CA GLY A 173 -10.25 -40.82 6.51
C GLY A 173 -10.82 -39.71 5.60
N ASN A 174 -10.68 -38.43 5.95
CA ASN A 174 -11.30 -37.30 5.24
C ASN A 174 -10.28 -36.28 4.75
N ASN A 175 -10.06 -36.24 3.44
CA ASN A 175 -9.25 -35.22 2.79
C ASN A 175 -10.11 -33.97 2.51
N TYR A 176 -9.76 -32.84 3.15
CA TYR A 176 -10.50 -31.59 2.98
C TYR A 176 -10.09 -30.81 1.72
N GLY A 177 -9.24 -31.41 0.88
CA GLY A 177 -8.78 -30.81 -0.37
C GLY A 177 -7.74 -29.71 -0.14
N VAL A 178 -7.30 -29.12 -1.24
CA VAL A 178 -6.30 -28.04 -1.22
C VAL A 178 -6.94 -26.77 -0.68
N ALA A 179 -6.48 -26.34 0.49
CA ALA A 179 -6.91 -25.08 1.10
C ALA A 179 -6.44 -23.89 0.26
N LEU A 180 -5.15 -23.87 -0.11
CA LEU A 180 -4.50 -22.73 -0.76
C LEU A 180 -3.50 -23.20 -1.82
N LYS A 181 -3.41 -22.43 -2.91
CA LYS A 181 -2.49 -22.65 -4.04
C LYS A 181 -1.67 -21.38 -4.29
N GLY A 182 -0.51 -21.51 -4.93
CA GLY A 182 0.35 -20.38 -5.29
C GLY A 182 1.35 -19.97 -4.22
N LEU A 183 1.62 -20.80 -3.21
CA LEU A 183 2.56 -20.48 -2.11
C LEU A 183 3.99 -20.19 -2.59
N ARG A 184 4.40 -20.75 -3.73
CA ARG A 184 5.71 -20.48 -4.35
C ARG A 184 5.87 -19.03 -4.83
N LEU A 185 4.78 -18.32 -5.11
CA LEU A 185 4.82 -16.91 -5.52
C LEU A 185 5.31 -15.98 -4.39
N LEU A 186 5.27 -16.45 -3.14
CA LEU A 186 5.82 -15.72 -2.01
C LEU A 186 7.36 -15.73 -1.99
N GLY A 187 8.02 -16.64 -2.71
CA GLY A 187 9.50 -16.73 -2.79
C GLY A 187 10.20 -16.94 -1.43
N LYS A 188 9.46 -17.33 -0.39
CA LYS A 188 9.90 -17.36 1.01
C LYS A 188 9.69 -18.77 1.59
N LYS A 189 10.51 -19.10 2.59
CA LYS A 189 10.29 -20.31 3.41
C LYS A 189 9.02 -20.14 4.25
N LEU A 190 8.21 -21.18 4.33
CA LEU A 190 6.98 -21.22 5.12
C LEU A 190 7.14 -22.13 6.33
N TYR A 191 6.78 -21.60 7.49
CA TYR A 191 6.86 -22.26 8.79
C TYR A 191 5.45 -22.70 9.21
N PRO A 192 5.29 -23.87 9.84
CA PRO A 192 4.03 -24.22 10.47
C PRO A 192 3.71 -23.19 11.56
N ALA A 193 2.46 -22.72 11.62
CA ALA A 193 2.06 -21.67 12.55
C ALA A 193 0.64 -21.92 13.09
N ILE A 194 0.40 -21.49 14.33
CA ILE A 194 -0.95 -21.45 14.93
C ILE A 194 -1.18 -20.14 15.67
N SER A 195 -2.44 -19.72 15.79
CA SER A 195 -2.86 -18.66 16.73
C SER A 195 -4.06 -19.07 17.57
N ALA A 196 -4.03 -18.72 18.86
CA ALA A 196 -5.02 -19.10 19.87
C ALA A 196 -5.50 -17.91 20.70
N THR A 197 -6.77 -17.96 21.13
CA THR A 197 -7.38 -16.99 22.07
C THR A 197 -7.77 -17.60 23.42
N TYR A 198 -7.77 -18.93 23.54
CA TYR A 198 -8.16 -19.63 24.77
C TYR A 198 -7.00 -19.69 25.78
N ASP A 199 -7.26 -19.32 27.04
CA ASP A 199 -6.25 -19.37 28.09
C ASP A 199 -5.94 -20.83 28.47
N ASN A 200 -4.67 -21.12 28.75
CA ASN A 200 -4.17 -22.44 29.14
C ASN A 200 -4.38 -23.55 28.08
N CYS A 201 -4.65 -23.20 26.82
CA CYS A 201 -4.71 -24.20 25.76
C CYS A 201 -3.33 -24.80 25.49
N GLU A 202 -3.28 -26.11 25.25
CA GLU A 202 -2.08 -26.80 24.80
C GLU A 202 -2.26 -27.31 23.37
N VAL A 203 -1.27 -27.02 22.52
CA VAL A 203 -1.28 -27.42 21.10
C VAL A 203 -0.02 -28.22 20.80
N GLY A 204 -0.22 -29.46 20.35
CA GLY A 204 0.87 -30.36 19.97
C GLY A 204 1.19 -30.31 18.47
N ILE A 205 2.45 -30.49 18.10
CA ILE A 205 2.91 -30.69 16.72
C ILE A 205 3.70 -32.00 16.60
N GLU A 206 3.45 -32.74 15.53
CA GLU A 206 4.17 -33.97 15.23
C GLU A 206 4.54 -34.02 13.74
N TYR A 207 5.84 -33.96 13.44
CA TYR A 207 6.32 -34.09 12.07
C TYR A 207 6.33 -35.55 11.60
N ILE A 208 5.87 -35.78 10.37
CA ILE A 208 5.76 -37.12 9.78
C ILE A 208 6.91 -37.38 8.78
N ARG A 209 7.03 -36.62 7.67
CA ARG A 209 8.07 -36.86 6.64
C ARG A 209 8.32 -35.69 5.65
N SER A 210 9.45 -35.76 4.92
CA SER A 210 9.84 -34.97 3.72
C SER A 210 10.08 -35.90 2.51
N THR A 211 9.95 -35.41 1.27
CA THR A 211 10.30 -36.13 0.02
C THR A 211 11.61 -35.69 -0.66
N ASP A 212 12.52 -34.99 0.04
CA ASP A 212 13.82 -34.61 -0.54
C ASP A 212 14.72 -35.83 -0.85
N ALA A 213 15.24 -35.94 -2.09
CA ALA A 213 16.37 -36.81 -2.39
C ALA A 213 17.63 -36.26 -1.70
N ALA A 214 18.32 -37.10 -0.93
CA ALA A 214 19.44 -36.71 -0.08
C ALA A 214 20.63 -36.13 -0.87
N PRO A 215 21.30 -35.07 -0.37
CA PRO A 215 22.73 -34.87 -0.55
C PRO A 215 23.51 -35.71 0.48
N ALA A 216 24.62 -36.30 0.04
CA ALA A 216 25.52 -37.18 0.80
C ALA A 216 26.24 -36.45 1.97
N PRO A 217 26.79 -37.20 2.95
CA PRO A 217 27.41 -36.64 4.14
C PRO A 217 28.83 -36.10 3.87
N ASP A 218 29.12 -34.90 4.38
CA ASP A 218 30.46 -34.30 4.41
C ASP A 218 31.38 -35.00 5.42
N LEU A 219 32.62 -35.32 5.00
CA LEU A 219 33.86 -35.47 5.79
C LEU A 219 35.04 -35.79 4.84
N PRO A 220 36.32 -35.51 5.16
CA PRO A 220 36.92 -34.56 6.10
C PRO A 220 37.93 -33.58 5.43
N SER A 221 38.30 -32.55 6.18
CA SER A 221 39.34 -31.56 5.90
C SER A 221 40.75 -32.15 5.73
N PRO A 222 41.59 -31.61 4.82
CA PRO A 222 43.02 -31.80 4.87
C PRO A 222 43.70 -30.70 5.71
N SER A 223 44.62 -31.20 6.52
CA SER A 223 45.55 -30.60 7.45
C SER A 223 46.40 -29.42 6.92
N ARG A 224 46.52 -28.43 7.82
CA ARG A 224 47.65 -27.53 8.12
C ARG A 224 48.98 -27.80 7.39
N PRO A 225 49.69 -26.72 6.99
CA PRO A 225 51.14 -26.67 7.09
C PRO A 225 51.56 -25.72 8.23
N THR A 226 52.36 -26.26 9.15
CA THR A 226 53.26 -25.52 10.04
C THR A 226 54.61 -25.36 9.36
N GLU A 227 55.20 -24.17 9.39
CA GLU A 227 56.56 -23.89 9.92
C GLU A 227 57.14 -22.55 9.43
N ARG A 228 57.38 -21.67 10.42
CA ARG A 228 58.63 -20.94 10.71
C ARG A 228 59.41 -20.27 9.55
N THR A 229 59.68 -18.99 9.74
CA THR A 229 61.08 -18.51 9.90
C THR A 229 61.14 -17.10 10.50
N THR A 230 62.07 -16.93 11.43
CA THR A 230 62.48 -15.71 12.14
C THR A 230 63.43 -14.86 11.28
N ALA A 231 63.30 -13.53 11.26
CA ALA A 231 64.46 -12.61 11.14
C ALA A 231 64.11 -11.13 11.43
N ARG A 232 64.72 -10.64 12.52
CA ARG A 232 65.41 -9.35 12.75
C ARG A 232 64.82 -8.00 12.32
N ASP A 233 64.56 -7.25 13.38
CA ASP A 233 64.64 -5.80 13.60
C ASP A 233 65.73 -5.04 12.80
N GLN A 234 65.34 -3.96 12.12
CA GLN A 234 66.16 -2.76 11.87
C GLN A 234 65.27 -1.50 11.69
N GLY A 235 65.38 -0.57 12.64
CA GLY A 235 65.50 0.89 12.41
C GLY A 235 64.34 1.65 11.75
N ARG A 236 63.42 2.20 12.57
CA ARG A 236 62.46 3.25 12.17
C ARG A 236 63.09 4.65 12.34
N PRO A 237 63.10 5.53 11.31
CA PRO A 237 63.37 6.96 11.50
C PRO A 237 62.12 7.67 12.07
N PRO A 238 62.27 8.80 12.79
CA PRO A 238 61.17 9.43 13.53
C PRO A 238 60.05 9.85 12.57
N ALA A 239 58.82 9.57 13.00
CA ALA A 239 57.62 9.87 12.25
C ALA A 239 57.53 11.38 11.95
N LYS A 240 57.26 11.70 10.68
CA LYS A 240 56.72 13.01 10.30
C LYS A 240 55.49 13.29 11.16
N PRO A 241 55.23 14.54 11.59
CA PRO A 241 54.01 14.89 12.30
C PRO A 241 52.82 14.44 11.47
N CYS A 242 51.98 13.58 12.05
CA CYS A 242 50.75 13.16 11.40
C CYS A 242 49.93 14.43 11.12
N PRO A 243 49.38 14.60 9.90
CA PRO A 243 48.42 15.65 9.64
C PRO A 243 47.24 15.52 10.64
N PRO A 244 46.56 16.62 10.98
CA PRO A 244 45.47 16.62 11.96
C PRO A 244 44.51 15.48 11.63
N ALA A 245 44.27 14.61 12.63
CA ALA A 245 43.53 13.37 12.45
C ALA A 245 42.18 13.69 11.82
N GLN A 246 41.93 13.14 10.62
CA GLN A 246 40.63 13.28 9.99
C GLN A 246 39.55 12.80 10.97
N PRO A 247 38.42 13.54 11.09
CA PRO A 247 37.36 13.20 12.01
C PRO A 247 36.87 11.77 11.73
N LEU A 248 36.62 11.03 12.80
CA LEU A 248 36.15 9.66 12.72
C LEU A 248 34.78 9.65 12.02
N LYS A 249 34.60 8.74 11.08
CA LYS A 249 33.35 8.55 10.32
C LYS A 249 33.02 7.07 10.26
N PHE A 250 31.80 6.73 9.90
CA PHE A 250 31.44 5.39 9.47
C PHE A 250 31.98 5.10 8.06
N LYS A 251 32.42 3.87 7.83
CA LYS A 251 32.91 3.39 6.54
C LYS A 251 31.73 3.19 5.59
N LYS A 252 31.81 3.73 4.38
CA LYS A 252 30.73 3.64 3.36
C LYS A 252 30.35 2.20 3.00
N GLN A 253 31.33 1.31 2.97
CA GLN A 253 31.10 -0.12 2.88
C GLN A 253 30.62 -0.59 4.26
N CYS A 254 29.32 -0.84 4.38
CA CYS A 254 28.61 -1.26 5.61
C CYS A 254 27.62 -2.38 5.28
N GLY A 255 26.96 -2.93 6.30
CA GLY A 255 25.92 -3.95 6.13
C GLY A 255 24.77 -3.48 5.24
N LYS A 256 24.16 -4.39 4.47
CA LYS A 256 23.12 -4.07 3.47
C LYS A 256 21.89 -3.35 4.04
N ASN A 257 21.64 -3.50 5.34
CA ASN A 257 20.52 -2.86 6.03
C ASN A 257 20.97 -1.61 6.80
N ILE A 258 22.13 -1.02 6.48
CA ILE A 258 22.54 0.29 6.99
C ILE A 258 22.41 1.32 5.88
N GLU A 259 21.66 2.38 6.16
CA GLU A 259 21.70 3.64 5.45
C GLU A 259 22.57 4.62 6.24
N LEU A 260 23.65 5.09 5.61
CA LEU A 260 24.50 6.12 6.18
C LEU A 260 24.02 7.50 5.75
N SER A 261 24.14 8.49 6.65
CA SER A 261 24.01 9.89 6.27
C SER A 261 25.08 10.29 5.24
N ASN A 262 24.81 11.36 4.49
CA ASN A 262 25.71 11.85 3.42
C ASN A 262 27.13 12.18 3.93
N ASP A 263 27.26 12.63 5.17
CA ASP A 263 28.52 12.92 5.85
C ASP A 263 29.16 11.68 6.52
N SER A 264 28.45 10.55 6.53
CA SER A 264 28.82 9.25 7.13
C SER A 264 29.07 9.31 8.64
N ILE A 265 28.31 10.13 9.38
CA ILE A 265 28.37 10.17 10.85
C ILE A 265 27.16 9.50 11.52
N GLN A 266 26.09 9.26 10.78
CA GLN A 266 24.89 8.55 11.24
C GLN A 266 24.80 7.21 10.51
N ALA A 267 24.40 6.18 11.24
CA ALA A 267 24.07 4.87 10.71
C ALA A 267 22.67 4.50 11.17
N GLU A 268 21.75 4.42 10.22
CA GLU A 268 20.37 4.03 10.44
C GLU A 268 20.11 2.66 9.83
N ARG A 269 19.50 1.77 10.60
CA ARG A 269 19.05 0.48 10.09
C ARG A 269 17.84 0.67 9.20
N SER A 270 18.01 0.48 7.89
CA SER A 270 16.91 0.44 6.92
C SER A 270 16.13 -0.87 7.08
N ASN A 271 14.84 -0.86 6.73
CA ASN A 271 13.98 -2.04 6.80
C ASN A 271 13.90 -2.70 8.20
N PHE A 272 13.97 -1.89 9.27
CA PHE A 272 14.05 -2.40 10.65
C PHE A 272 12.84 -3.23 11.13
N MET A 273 11.73 -3.21 10.38
CA MET A 273 10.49 -3.96 10.59
C MET A 273 10.45 -5.32 9.88
N SER A 274 11.34 -5.58 8.90
CA SER A 274 11.30 -6.77 8.02
C SER A 274 12.59 -7.59 7.99
N GLU A 275 13.76 -6.99 8.24
CA GLU A 275 15.06 -7.66 8.42
C GLU A 275 15.84 -6.98 9.56
N SER A 276 16.25 -7.74 10.59
CA SER A 276 16.99 -7.18 11.74
C SER A 276 18.50 -7.42 11.70
N ASP A 277 18.97 -8.31 10.82
CA ASP A 277 20.39 -8.61 10.61
C ASP A 277 21.02 -7.75 9.51
N LYS A 278 22.33 -7.90 9.28
CA LYS A 278 23.13 -7.17 8.28
C LYS A 278 23.16 -5.65 8.51
N ALA A 279 23.12 -5.23 9.77
CA ALA A 279 23.13 -3.84 10.20
C ALA A 279 24.46 -3.43 10.87
N VAL A 280 25.58 -3.97 10.37
CA VAL A 280 26.91 -3.76 10.95
C VAL A 280 27.63 -2.61 10.23
N VAL A 281 28.23 -1.71 11.02
CA VAL A 281 28.99 -0.56 10.53
C VAL A 281 30.36 -0.49 11.21
N LEU A 282 31.37 -0.04 10.47
CA LEU A 282 32.76 0.09 10.90
C LEU A 282 33.21 1.55 10.87
N THR A 283 34.28 1.89 11.59
CA THR A 283 34.96 3.17 11.42
C THR A 283 35.71 3.25 10.08
N SER A 284 35.72 4.42 9.46
CA SER A 284 36.33 4.70 8.15
C SER A 284 37.86 4.54 8.14
N ARG A 285 38.49 4.75 9.30
CA ARG A 285 39.91 4.51 9.56
C ARG A 285 40.12 3.76 10.88
N SER A 286 41.33 3.22 11.06
CA SER A 286 41.70 2.60 12.33
C SER A 286 41.73 3.63 13.45
N LEU A 287 41.42 3.18 14.68
CA LEU A 287 41.47 3.99 15.88
C LEU A 287 42.92 4.23 16.30
N GLN A 288 43.23 5.47 16.70
CA GLN A 288 44.51 5.79 17.33
C GLN A 288 44.51 5.33 18.81
N PRO A 289 45.68 5.09 19.43
CA PRO A 289 45.75 4.84 20.86
C PRO A 289 45.06 5.97 21.65
N ASN A 290 44.28 5.60 22.66
CA ASN A 290 43.46 6.49 23.49
C ASN A 290 42.35 7.27 22.75
N GLU A 291 42.19 7.09 21.43
CA GLU A 291 41.05 7.64 20.71
C GLU A 291 39.78 6.90 21.12
N LYS A 292 38.72 7.65 21.41
CA LYS A 292 37.41 7.10 21.77
C LYS A 292 36.52 7.07 20.54
N PHE A 293 36.09 5.88 20.13
CA PHE A 293 34.97 5.68 19.22
C PHE A 293 33.70 5.62 20.05
N GLU A 294 32.83 6.61 19.92
CA GLU A 294 31.60 6.72 20.70
C GLU A 294 30.41 7.00 19.80
N ILE A 295 29.31 6.32 20.10
CA ILE A 295 28.02 6.50 19.43
C ILE A 295 26.96 6.95 20.44
N CYS A 296 25.97 7.70 19.96
CA CYS A 296 24.76 8.04 20.68
C CYS A 296 23.56 7.34 20.02
N VAL A 297 22.70 6.73 20.84
CA VAL A 297 21.46 6.12 20.37
C VAL A 297 20.43 7.21 20.08
N LYS A 298 20.03 7.37 18.82
CA LYS A 298 19.06 8.41 18.42
C LYS A 298 17.65 7.89 18.26
N ARG A 299 17.49 6.58 18.04
CA ARG A 299 16.18 5.95 17.86
C ARG A 299 16.20 4.50 18.28
N THR A 300 15.17 4.11 19.03
CA THR A 300 14.91 2.73 19.44
C THR A 300 13.47 2.32 19.14
N LEU A 301 13.22 1.02 18.97
CA LEU A 301 11.90 0.40 19.01
C LEU A 301 11.54 0.07 20.45
N GLY A 302 10.29 0.33 20.85
CA GLY A 302 9.77 -0.13 22.13
C GLY A 302 9.54 -1.65 22.12
N GLN A 303 9.98 -2.34 23.18
CA GLN A 303 9.72 -3.77 23.47
C GLN A 303 10.47 -4.81 22.61
N TRP A 304 11.78 -4.62 22.37
CA TRP A 304 12.67 -5.70 21.90
C TRP A 304 13.64 -6.12 23.02
N PRO A 305 13.81 -7.42 23.30
CA PRO A 305 14.63 -7.90 24.42
C PRO A 305 16.15 -7.84 24.17
N GLU A 306 16.57 -7.74 22.91
CA GLU A 306 17.97 -7.56 22.51
C GLU A 306 18.22 -6.12 22.03
N GLY A 307 19.42 -5.59 22.28
CA GLY A 307 19.84 -4.26 21.83
C GLY A 307 21.01 -4.31 20.86
N LEU A 308 21.61 -3.14 20.64
CA LEU A 308 22.82 -2.99 19.82
C LEU A 308 24.00 -3.76 20.42
N ALA A 309 25.02 -3.98 19.60
CA ALA A 309 26.34 -4.43 20.07
C ALA A 309 27.43 -3.46 19.58
N ILE A 310 28.45 -3.19 20.40
CA ILE A 310 29.54 -2.27 20.07
C ILE A 310 30.88 -2.88 20.45
N GLY A 311 31.91 -2.65 19.65
CA GLY A 311 33.21 -3.24 19.89
C GLY A 311 34.33 -2.71 19.02
N VAL A 312 35.42 -3.47 18.98
CA VAL A 312 36.53 -3.26 18.06
C VAL A 312 36.85 -4.55 17.31
N VAL A 313 37.39 -4.43 16.10
CA VAL A 313 37.75 -5.56 15.25
C VAL A 313 39.11 -5.32 14.60
N ALA A 314 39.94 -6.37 14.54
CA ALA A 314 41.18 -6.38 13.79
C ALA A 314 40.88 -6.81 12.34
N LEU A 315 41.09 -5.90 11.38
CA LEU A 315 40.79 -6.17 9.97
C LEU A 315 42.00 -6.79 9.26
N GLU A 316 41.81 -7.98 8.68
CA GLU A 316 42.76 -8.60 7.75
C GLU A 316 42.38 -8.29 6.28
N ALA A 317 43.31 -8.53 5.35
CA ALA A 317 43.06 -8.32 3.92
C ALA A 317 41.92 -9.25 3.44
N GLY A 318 40.89 -8.67 2.81
CA GLY A 318 39.73 -9.43 2.34
C GLY A 318 38.59 -9.60 3.36
N PHE A 319 38.63 -8.93 4.51
CA PHE A 319 37.57 -8.97 5.51
C PHE A 319 36.20 -8.53 4.95
N GLU A 320 35.21 -9.42 5.02
CA GLU A 320 33.81 -9.15 4.70
C GLU A 320 33.01 -8.79 5.96
N ILE A 321 32.10 -7.83 5.83
CA ILE A 321 31.30 -7.34 6.95
C ILE A 321 30.29 -8.43 7.37
N PRO A 322 30.31 -8.87 8.64
CA PRO A 322 29.46 -9.96 9.11
C PRO A 322 27.98 -9.57 9.13
N ARG A 323 27.08 -10.57 9.06
CA ARG A 323 25.63 -10.34 9.21
C ARG A 323 25.23 -9.91 10.63
N SER A 324 25.97 -10.32 11.66
CA SER A 324 25.82 -9.87 13.04
C SER A 324 27.12 -10.08 13.84
N LEU A 325 27.35 -9.24 14.85
CA LEU A 325 28.60 -9.20 15.61
C LEU A 325 28.85 -10.40 16.55
N PRO A 326 27.87 -10.96 17.29
CA PRO A 326 28.08 -12.14 18.13
C PRO A 326 28.25 -13.46 17.34
N GLY A 327 28.05 -13.41 16.01
CA GLY A 327 28.09 -14.56 15.11
C GLY A 327 29.44 -14.74 14.42
N GLN A 328 29.51 -14.36 13.14
CA GLN A 328 30.58 -14.72 12.20
C GLN A 328 31.91 -13.97 12.42
N ALA A 329 31.94 -12.96 13.31
CA ALA A 329 33.12 -12.12 13.55
C ALA A 329 33.73 -12.27 14.95
N ALA A 330 33.28 -13.23 15.75
CA ALA A 330 33.64 -13.35 17.16
C ALA A 330 35.13 -13.66 17.39
N ASP A 331 35.83 -14.31 16.46
CA ASP A 331 37.25 -14.68 16.53
C ASP A 331 38.22 -13.50 16.38
N ILE A 332 37.79 -12.42 15.71
CA ILE A 332 38.64 -11.25 15.43
C ILE A 332 38.10 -9.94 16.00
N ALA A 333 36.98 -9.99 16.73
CA ALA A 333 36.34 -8.84 17.37
C ALA A 333 36.20 -9.01 18.89
N TRP A 334 36.23 -7.86 19.59
CA TRP A 334 35.90 -7.74 21.01
C TRP A 334 34.66 -6.88 21.13
N VAL A 335 33.54 -7.47 21.56
CA VAL A 335 32.21 -6.85 21.44
C VAL A 335 31.48 -6.87 22.77
N TRP A 336 30.95 -5.73 23.18
CA TRP A 336 29.98 -5.62 24.24
C TRP A 336 28.57 -5.87 23.70
N LYS A 337 27.89 -6.90 24.22
CA LYS A 337 26.47 -7.21 23.96
C LYS A 337 25.77 -7.60 25.26
N GLY A 338 24.60 -7.03 25.53
CA GLY A 338 23.90 -7.23 26.80
C GLY A 338 24.80 -6.82 27.97
N THR A 339 25.07 -7.74 28.90
CA THR A 339 26.03 -7.53 30.00
C THR A 339 27.43 -8.03 29.70
N ASP A 340 27.65 -8.71 28.58
CA ASP A 340 28.85 -9.50 28.31
C ASP A 340 29.78 -8.81 27.31
N VAL A 341 31.09 -8.85 27.59
CA VAL A 341 32.15 -8.56 26.63
C VAL A 341 32.63 -9.90 26.07
N LEU A 342 32.49 -10.06 24.77
CA LEU A 342 32.68 -11.31 24.05
C LEU A 342 33.91 -11.24 23.14
N HIS A 343 34.72 -12.29 23.15
CA HIS A 343 35.79 -12.56 22.19
C HIS A 343 35.93 -14.07 22.01
N ASP A 344 36.15 -14.55 20.79
CA ASP A 344 36.21 -15.97 20.41
C ASP A 344 35.03 -16.79 20.96
N ARG A 345 33.82 -16.20 20.92
CA ARG A 345 32.56 -16.76 21.45
C ARG A 345 32.59 -17.08 22.96
N LYS A 346 33.59 -16.57 23.69
CA LYS A 346 33.72 -16.66 25.15
C LYS A 346 33.47 -15.30 25.79
N THR A 347 32.93 -15.30 26.99
CA THR A 347 32.80 -14.09 27.80
C THR A 347 34.16 -13.77 28.45
N GLU A 348 34.77 -12.66 28.06
CA GLU A 348 35.97 -12.10 28.68
C GLU A 348 35.62 -11.45 30.02
N ARG A 349 34.52 -10.70 30.05
CA ARG A 349 34.09 -9.95 31.23
C ARG A 349 32.59 -9.64 31.18
N LYS A 350 31.98 -9.42 32.35
CA LYS A 350 30.65 -8.81 32.48
C LYS A 350 30.73 -7.37 32.97
N LEU A 351 29.95 -6.49 32.37
CA LEU A 351 29.81 -5.07 32.73
C LEU A 351 28.55 -4.84 33.56
N ASP A 352 28.54 -3.79 34.37
CA ASP A 352 27.46 -3.42 35.30
C ASP A 352 26.27 -2.71 34.61
N PHE A 353 26.29 -2.60 33.29
CA PHE A 353 25.17 -2.11 32.48
C PHE A 353 24.76 -3.15 31.43
N ASN A 354 23.45 -3.36 31.27
CA ASN A 354 22.90 -4.20 30.21
C ASN A 354 22.62 -3.35 28.98
N LEU A 355 23.40 -3.53 27.92
CA LEU A 355 23.29 -2.79 26.66
C LEU A 355 21.91 -2.94 25.99
N ASN A 356 21.16 -4.00 26.28
CA ASN A 356 19.78 -4.17 25.79
C ASN A 356 18.80 -3.15 26.38
N SER A 357 19.16 -2.52 27.51
CA SER A 357 18.37 -1.48 28.16
C SER A 357 18.69 -0.06 27.67
N ALA A 358 19.52 0.08 26.64
CA ALA A 358 19.88 1.35 26.02
C ALA A 358 18.65 2.17 25.61
N LYS A 359 18.65 3.45 25.97
CA LYS A 359 17.59 4.41 25.68
C LYS A 359 18.06 5.47 24.69
N ILE A 360 17.11 6.14 24.06
CA ILE A 360 17.41 7.30 23.22
C ILE A 360 18.15 8.35 24.05
N GLY A 361 19.30 8.79 23.54
CA GLY A 361 20.21 9.73 24.21
C GLY A 361 21.42 9.07 24.88
N ASP A 362 21.36 7.78 25.20
CA ASP A 362 22.50 7.09 25.80
C ASP A 362 23.70 7.03 24.83
N THR A 363 24.90 7.24 25.37
CA THR A 363 26.17 7.11 24.63
C THR A 363 26.95 5.87 25.05
N PHE A 364 27.52 5.19 24.07
CA PHE A 364 28.35 4.00 24.26
C PHE A 364 29.64 4.16 23.48
N GLY A 365 30.76 3.98 24.16
CA GLY A 365 32.08 4.18 23.58
C GLY A 365 33.03 3.01 23.81
N VAL A 366 34.08 2.96 23.00
CA VAL A 366 35.19 2.03 23.14
C VAL A 366 36.50 2.73 22.80
N SER A 367 37.54 2.42 23.57
CA SER A 367 38.89 2.94 23.34
C SER A 367 39.94 1.89 23.66
N ARG A 368 40.93 1.77 22.78
CA ARG A 368 42.14 0.98 23.04
C ARG A 368 43.21 1.90 23.62
N LYS A 369 43.70 1.58 24.81
CA LYS A 369 44.78 2.29 25.49
C LYS A 369 46.15 1.98 24.87
N GLU A 370 47.16 2.78 25.20
CA GLU A 370 48.53 2.61 24.68
C GLU A 370 49.14 1.25 25.04
N ASP A 371 48.90 0.78 26.25
CA ASP A 371 49.35 -0.51 26.79
C ASP A 371 48.63 -1.74 26.18
N GLY A 372 47.65 -1.52 25.30
CA GLY A 372 46.87 -2.58 24.66
C GLY A 372 45.64 -3.04 25.43
N ALA A 373 45.25 -2.35 26.50
CA ALA A 373 43.97 -2.57 27.18
C ALA A 373 42.78 -2.01 26.39
N LEU A 374 41.64 -2.71 26.41
CA LEU A 374 40.36 -2.25 25.87
C LEU A 374 39.48 -1.70 26.98
N HIS A 375 38.91 -0.53 26.81
CA HIS A 375 37.95 0.07 27.74
C HIS A 375 36.65 0.39 27.02
N PHE A 376 35.51 0.08 27.66
CA PHE A 376 34.19 0.52 27.22
C PHE A 376 33.70 1.69 28.07
N PHE A 377 32.83 2.52 27.50
CA PHE A 377 32.28 3.71 28.14
C PHE A 377 30.76 3.72 28.03
N TYR A 378 30.08 4.16 29.07
CA TYR A 378 28.64 4.42 29.07
C TYR A 378 28.36 5.82 29.59
N ASN A 379 27.70 6.67 28.79
CA ASN A 379 27.41 8.08 29.14
C ASN A 379 28.66 8.81 29.67
N GLY A 380 29.80 8.60 29.01
CA GLY A 380 31.10 9.18 29.38
C GLY A 380 31.85 8.50 30.53
N ARG A 381 31.21 7.61 31.31
CA ARG A 381 31.84 6.86 32.41
C ARG A 381 32.66 5.67 31.87
N ASP A 382 33.92 5.55 32.29
CA ASP A 382 34.77 4.39 31.98
C ASP A 382 34.30 3.17 32.79
N MET A 383 33.99 2.08 32.08
CA MET A 383 33.48 0.82 32.64
C MET A 383 34.63 -0.12 33.08
N GLY A 384 35.87 0.34 32.98
CA GLY A 384 37.10 -0.36 33.32
C GLY A 384 37.64 -1.25 32.20
N MET A 385 38.78 -1.87 32.48
CA MET A 385 39.50 -2.72 31.52
C MET A 385 38.70 -3.97 31.14
N ALA A 386 38.22 -4.03 29.91
CA ALA A 386 37.37 -5.09 29.38
C ALA A 386 38.14 -6.28 28.80
N ALA A 387 39.31 -6.03 28.20
CA ALA A 387 40.22 -7.03 27.64
C ALA A 387 41.64 -6.46 27.56
N THR A 388 42.64 -7.31 27.35
CA THR A 388 44.06 -6.92 27.18
C THR A 388 44.64 -7.53 25.90
N ASN A 389 45.85 -7.10 25.51
CA ASN A 389 46.55 -7.58 24.31
C ASN A 389 45.81 -7.28 22.99
N ILE A 390 45.08 -6.16 22.93
CA ILE A 390 44.37 -5.75 21.70
C ILE A 390 45.37 -5.31 20.62
N PRO A 391 45.24 -5.78 19.36
CA PRO A 391 46.10 -5.35 18.25
C PRO A 391 46.13 -3.83 18.05
N GLN A 392 47.23 -3.29 17.53
CA GLN A 392 47.36 -1.83 17.30
C GLN A 392 46.45 -1.30 16.19
N LYS A 393 46.24 -2.08 15.11
CA LYS A 393 45.41 -1.68 13.96
C LYS A 393 44.00 -2.26 14.10
N ILE A 394 43.14 -1.52 14.75
CA ILE A 394 41.75 -1.91 15.00
C ILE A 394 40.77 -0.86 14.47
N HIS A 395 39.57 -1.31 14.09
CA HIS A 395 38.45 -0.45 13.73
C HIS A 395 37.36 -0.55 14.79
N GLY A 396 36.67 0.55 15.04
CA GLY A 396 35.42 0.51 15.80
C GLY A 396 34.35 -0.20 14.98
N ILE A 397 33.53 -1.02 15.63
CA ILE A 397 32.45 -1.76 14.98
C ILE A 397 31.16 -1.66 15.83
N VAL A 398 30.03 -1.49 15.17
CA VAL A 398 28.70 -1.45 15.79
C VAL A 398 27.75 -2.32 14.98
N ASP A 399 26.97 -3.14 15.67
CA ASP A 399 25.80 -3.83 15.13
C ASP A 399 24.55 -3.07 15.58
N VAL A 400 23.93 -2.34 14.67
CA VAL A 400 22.72 -1.53 14.92
C VAL A 400 21.52 -2.47 14.97
N TYR A 401 21.44 -3.24 16.05
CA TYR A 401 20.60 -4.42 16.18
C TYR A 401 19.48 -4.28 17.22
N GLY A 402 18.49 -5.17 17.11
CA GLY A 402 17.43 -5.33 18.10
C GLY A 402 16.59 -4.07 18.29
N SER A 403 16.49 -3.61 19.54
CA SER A 403 15.77 -2.39 19.90
C SER A 403 16.37 -1.14 19.28
N THR A 404 17.62 -1.14 18.82
CA THR A 404 18.27 0.05 18.28
C THR A 404 18.05 0.15 16.76
N ILE A 405 17.61 1.33 16.30
CA ILE A 405 17.35 1.61 14.88
C ILE A 405 18.38 2.59 14.33
N HIS A 406 18.77 3.59 15.11
CA HIS A 406 19.62 4.67 14.62
C HIS A 406 20.67 5.02 15.66
N VAL A 407 21.93 5.04 15.22
CA VAL A 407 23.08 5.50 16.01
C VAL A 407 23.84 6.59 15.27
N GLU A 408 24.43 7.52 16.01
CA GLU A 408 25.21 8.63 15.48
C GLU A 408 26.55 8.71 16.20
N LEU A 409 27.64 8.96 15.50
CA LEU A 409 28.94 9.26 16.09
C LEU A 409 28.84 10.49 16.98
N VAL A 410 29.32 10.39 18.21
CA VAL A 410 29.43 11.55 19.09
C VAL A 410 30.61 12.38 18.57
N GLU A 411 30.32 13.59 18.07
CA GLU A 411 31.36 14.53 17.67
C GLU A 411 32.28 14.79 18.86
N GLN A 412 33.58 14.63 18.67
CA GLN A 412 34.57 15.04 19.67
C GLN A 412 34.66 16.57 19.69
N ILE A 413 33.59 17.24 20.13
CA ILE A 413 33.63 18.65 20.50
C ILE A 413 34.33 18.69 21.85
N ARG A 414 35.57 19.21 21.86
CA ARG A 414 36.18 19.70 23.09
C ARG A 414 35.22 20.71 23.68
N GLU A 415 34.82 20.49 24.93
CA GLU A 415 33.94 21.37 25.69
C GLU A 415 34.34 22.83 25.47
N GLU A 416 33.47 23.61 24.86
CA GLU A 416 33.37 25.03 25.13
C GLU A 416 31.92 25.44 24.91
N ALA A 417 31.28 25.76 26.02
CA ALA A 417 29.92 26.24 26.11
C ALA A 417 29.77 27.58 25.37
N SER A 418 28.75 27.72 24.52
CA SER A 418 28.00 28.97 24.35
C SER A 418 26.80 28.78 23.42
N GLU A 419 25.77 29.58 23.68
CA GLU A 419 24.45 29.59 23.04
C GLU A 419 24.51 29.76 21.50
N PRO A 420 23.53 29.23 20.74
CA PRO A 420 23.57 29.32 19.28
C PRO A 420 23.21 30.73 18.82
N THR A 421 24.21 31.50 18.42
CA THR A 421 24.04 32.70 17.59
C THR A 421 24.29 32.33 16.12
N GLY A 422 23.29 32.62 15.27
CA GLY A 422 23.37 33.02 13.85
C GLY A 422 24.17 32.24 12.78
N ALA A 423 25.14 31.40 13.13
CA ALA A 423 26.18 30.90 12.23
C ALA A 423 25.89 29.53 11.60
N ALA A 424 24.91 28.77 12.11
CA ALA A 424 24.57 27.42 11.63
C ALA A 424 23.88 27.35 10.24
N PHE A 425 23.69 28.50 9.57
CA PHE A 425 22.93 28.61 8.33
C PHE A 425 23.78 28.90 7.09
N THR A 426 25.11 28.90 7.19
CA THR A 426 26.01 29.15 6.06
C THR A 426 26.17 27.89 5.20
N GLY A 427 25.79 27.97 3.92
CA GLY A 427 25.94 26.88 2.93
C GLY A 427 24.70 26.03 2.68
N MET A 428 23.67 26.06 3.53
CA MET A 428 22.41 25.35 3.30
C MET A 428 21.52 26.06 2.28
N SER A 429 20.82 25.29 1.45
CA SER A 429 19.73 25.81 0.61
C SER A 429 18.62 26.41 1.49
N ARG A 430 17.74 27.21 0.88
CA ARG A 430 16.64 27.84 1.60
C ARG A 430 15.64 26.77 2.11
N GLU A 431 15.49 25.69 1.35
CA GLU A 431 14.63 24.55 1.60
C GLU A 431 15.15 23.68 2.74
N GLU A 432 16.45 23.38 2.76
CA GLU A 432 17.06 22.61 3.86
C GLU A 432 16.96 23.36 5.19
N ARG A 433 17.14 24.68 5.19
CA ARG A 433 16.96 25.51 6.40
C ARG A 433 15.52 25.51 6.88
N ALA A 434 14.56 25.54 5.96
CA ALA A 434 13.15 25.42 6.30
C ALA A 434 12.86 24.05 6.94
N PHE A 435 13.34 22.95 6.36
CA PHE A 435 13.10 21.61 6.91
C PHE A 435 13.78 21.37 8.26
N GLU A 436 14.98 21.91 8.49
CA GLU A 436 15.63 21.80 9.80
C GLU A 436 14.87 22.60 10.86
N LYS A 437 14.38 23.81 10.52
CA LYS A 437 13.49 24.59 11.39
C LYS A 437 12.20 23.82 11.75
N MET A 438 11.58 23.16 10.77
CA MET A 438 10.40 22.32 11.00
C MET A 438 10.71 21.17 11.96
N LYS A 439 11.84 20.48 11.77
CA LYS A 439 12.30 19.40 12.64
C LYS A 439 12.53 19.87 14.08
N GLN A 440 13.24 20.98 14.28
CA GLN A 440 13.47 21.57 15.61
C GLN A 440 12.14 21.85 16.34
N THR A 441 11.13 22.33 15.62
CA THR A 441 9.80 22.56 16.19
C THR A 441 9.11 21.26 16.58
N ILE A 442 9.15 20.23 15.73
CA ILE A 442 8.58 18.91 16.08
C ILE A 442 9.31 18.28 17.28
N ASP A 443 10.63 18.47 17.38
CA ASP A 443 11.41 18.01 18.52
C ASP A 443 11.03 18.73 19.83
N LEU A 444 10.70 20.02 19.76
CA LEU A 444 10.19 20.76 20.91
C LEU A 444 8.83 20.20 21.39
N LEU A 445 7.92 19.85 20.47
CA LEU A 445 6.63 19.23 20.82
C LEU A 445 6.78 17.92 21.59
N LYS A 446 7.90 17.19 21.42
CA LYS A 446 8.13 15.94 22.15
C LYS A 446 8.30 16.14 23.66
N LYS A 447 8.67 17.35 24.11
CA LYS A 447 8.97 17.63 25.53
C LYS A 447 7.73 17.64 26.42
N LYS A 448 6.56 18.03 25.90
CA LYS A 448 5.27 18.11 26.62
C LYS A 448 5.41 18.73 28.04
N ASP A 449 6.04 19.91 28.11
CA ASP A 449 6.27 20.64 29.37
C ASP A 449 5.57 22.01 29.31
N GLU A 450 4.79 22.36 30.33
CA GLU A 450 4.07 23.63 30.42
C GLU A 450 4.98 24.86 30.26
N ARG A 451 6.21 24.78 30.78
CA ARG A 451 7.23 25.85 30.67
C ARG A 451 7.64 26.10 29.23
N THR A 452 7.50 25.09 28.37
CA THR A 452 7.85 25.16 26.95
C THR A 452 6.71 25.63 26.05
N ILE A 453 5.49 25.85 26.58
CA ILE A 453 4.33 26.28 25.78
C ILE A 453 4.61 27.61 25.06
N ARG A 454 5.19 28.61 25.74
CA ARG A 454 5.51 29.90 25.11
C ARG A 454 6.55 29.77 23.99
N PRO A 455 7.71 29.11 24.19
CA PRO A 455 8.63 28.78 23.11
C PRO A 455 7.98 27.98 21.97
N THR A 456 7.09 27.05 22.30
CA THR A 456 6.38 26.21 21.32
C THR A 456 5.49 27.05 20.41
N ILE A 457 4.73 28.00 20.98
CA ILE A 457 3.90 28.92 20.18
C ILE A 457 4.77 29.66 19.16
N LEU A 458 5.91 30.22 19.59
CA LEU A 458 6.81 30.97 18.72
C LEU A 458 7.37 30.09 17.60
N MET A 459 7.86 28.90 17.93
CA MET A 459 8.46 27.98 16.96
C MET A 459 7.44 27.36 15.99
N VAL A 460 6.25 26.97 16.46
CA VAL A 460 5.16 26.50 15.60
C VAL A 460 4.71 27.63 14.67
N HIS A 461 4.58 28.85 15.21
CA HIS A 461 4.18 30.00 14.40
C HIS A 461 5.20 30.30 13.31
N GLU A 462 6.48 30.44 13.66
CA GLU A 462 7.51 30.81 12.68
C GLU A 462 7.85 29.67 11.72
N HIS A 463 8.06 28.46 12.24
CA HIS A 463 8.67 27.36 11.48
C HIS A 463 7.66 26.39 10.87
N LEU A 464 6.36 26.50 11.18
CA LEU A 464 5.34 25.65 10.55
C LEU A 464 4.28 26.51 9.87
N TYR A 465 3.64 27.40 10.63
CA TYR A 465 2.53 28.21 10.14
C TYR A 465 2.99 29.29 9.15
N MET A 466 3.95 30.14 9.52
CA MET A 466 4.44 31.20 8.65
C MET A 466 5.22 30.67 7.46
N LEU A 467 5.88 29.52 7.56
CA LEU A 467 6.46 28.84 6.39
C LEU A 467 5.37 28.50 5.37
N TYR A 468 4.26 27.90 5.81
CA TYR A 468 3.13 27.62 4.92
C TYR A 468 2.54 28.89 4.30
N VAL A 469 2.31 29.92 5.12
CA VAL A 469 1.67 31.18 4.68
C VAL A 469 2.56 31.96 3.71
N LYS A 470 3.88 32.04 3.95
CA LYS A 470 4.81 32.80 3.11
C LYS A 470 5.06 32.13 1.75
N HIS A 471 5.04 30.80 1.69
CA HIS A 471 5.29 30.06 0.46
C HIS A 471 3.96 29.72 -0.22
N LYS A 472 3.60 30.48 -1.26
CA LYS A 472 2.34 30.27 -2.02
C LYS A 472 2.42 29.14 -3.06
N ASP A 473 3.60 28.60 -3.32
CA ASP A 473 3.80 27.48 -4.26
C ASP A 473 3.20 26.18 -3.71
N ARG A 474 2.30 25.57 -4.49
CA ARG A 474 1.58 24.36 -4.10
C ARG A 474 2.48 23.14 -3.99
N SER A 475 3.40 22.96 -4.93
CA SER A 475 4.33 21.82 -4.96
C SER A 475 5.27 21.87 -3.75
N LEU A 476 5.71 23.07 -3.36
CA LEU A 476 6.53 23.26 -2.17
C LEU A 476 5.74 23.03 -0.88
N ARG A 477 4.49 23.50 -0.79
CA ARG A 477 3.61 23.20 0.37
C ARG A 477 3.36 21.70 0.52
N GLN A 478 3.14 21.00 -0.59
CA GLN A 478 3.01 19.55 -0.62
C GLN A 478 4.30 18.88 -0.11
N LEU A 479 5.47 19.29 -0.60
CA LEU A 479 6.77 18.76 -0.16
C LEU A 479 7.00 18.98 1.34
N MET A 480 6.66 20.16 1.87
CA MET A 480 6.72 20.45 3.31
C MET A 480 5.77 19.55 4.10
N GLY A 481 4.54 19.31 3.62
CA GLY A 481 3.60 18.37 4.23
C GLY A 481 4.13 16.94 4.23
N ASP A 482 4.73 16.49 3.13
CA ASP A 482 5.38 15.18 3.03
C ASP A 482 6.58 15.06 3.99
N LYS A 483 7.33 16.16 4.20
CA LYS A 483 8.41 16.19 5.18
C LYS A 483 7.90 16.04 6.62
N LEU A 484 6.74 16.64 6.95
CA LEU A 484 6.09 16.45 8.24
C LEU A 484 5.70 14.98 8.49
N VAL A 485 5.33 14.23 7.45
CA VAL A 485 5.08 12.79 7.56
C VAL A 485 6.35 12.04 7.96
N GLN A 486 7.50 12.34 7.34
CA GLN A 486 8.79 11.72 7.69
C GLN A 486 9.21 12.00 9.14
N LEU A 487 8.82 13.17 9.67
CA LEU A 487 9.08 13.56 11.06
C LEU A 487 8.06 12.98 12.05
N ASN A 488 7.12 12.15 11.59
CA ASN A 488 5.99 11.66 12.37
C ASN A 488 5.20 12.79 13.06
N ALA A 489 5.10 13.94 12.40
CA ALA A 489 4.58 15.15 13.00
C ALA A 489 3.09 15.04 13.37
N ALA A 490 2.27 14.32 12.58
CA ALA A 490 0.86 14.12 12.91
C ALA A 490 0.69 13.46 14.30
N PHE A 491 1.49 12.44 14.61
CA PHE A 491 1.50 11.80 15.92
C PHE A 491 1.94 12.78 17.02
N HIS A 492 3.08 13.46 16.85
CA HIS A 492 3.61 14.37 17.87
C HIS A 492 2.70 15.58 18.11
N ILE A 493 2.08 16.14 17.07
CA ILE A 493 1.09 17.20 17.19
C ILE A 493 -0.15 16.69 17.93
N THR A 494 -0.66 15.49 17.60
CA THR A 494 -1.81 14.88 18.29
C THR A 494 -1.53 14.69 19.78
N GLU A 495 -0.36 14.17 20.12
CA GLU A 495 0.07 13.94 21.50
C GLU A 495 0.23 15.26 22.28
N TYR A 496 0.72 16.31 21.63
CA TYR A 496 0.83 17.63 22.26
C TYR A 496 -0.54 18.30 22.41
N ILE A 497 -1.46 18.12 21.46
CA ILE A 497 -2.87 18.55 21.55
C ILE A 497 -3.54 17.90 22.76
N LYS A 498 -3.33 16.60 23.01
CA LYS A 498 -3.81 15.91 24.22
C LYS A 498 -3.22 16.54 25.49
N PHE A 499 -1.90 16.74 25.53
CA PHE A 499 -1.22 17.41 26.63
C PHE A 499 -1.79 18.81 26.94
N LEU A 500 -2.04 19.64 25.92
CA LEU A 500 -2.65 20.96 26.11
C LEU A 500 -4.08 20.87 26.65
N ARG A 501 -4.84 19.83 26.28
CA ARG A 501 -6.18 19.58 26.83
C ARG A 501 -6.11 19.22 28.31
N ASP A 502 -5.13 18.41 28.71
CA ASP A 502 -4.91 18.04 30.10
C ASP A 502 -4.48 19.25 30.96
N CYS A 503 -3.72 20.19 30.38
CA CYS A 503 -3.34 21.44 31.04
C CYS A 503 -4.50 22.45 31.17
N GLY A 504 -5.61 22.25 30.47
CA GLY A 504 -6.78 23.13 30.47
C GLY A 504 -6.75 24.22 29.39
N ILE A 505 -7.48 23.99 28.30
CA ILE A 505 -7.61 24.92 27.16
C ILE A 505 -8.43 26.19 27.45
N GLU A 506 -8.85 26.41 28.69
CA GLU A 506 -9.50 27.64 29.17
C GLU A 506 -8.47 28.76 29.37
N ASN A 507 -7.20 28.41 29.60
CA ASN A 507 -6.11 29.38 29.67
C ASN A 507 -5.81 29.93 28.27
N ALA A 508 -5.83 31.26 28.11
CA ALA A 508 -5.61 31.93 26.82
C ALA A 508 -4.32 31.52 26.11
N ARG A 509 -3.20 31.33 26.85
CA ARG A 509 -1.92 30.91 26.25
C ARG A 509 -1.97 29.48 25.73
N ILE A 510 -2.57 28.58 26.50
CA ILE A 510 -2.74 27.17 26.14
C ILE A 510 -3.66 27.08 24.92
N PHE A 511 -4.76 27.84 24.92
CA PHE A 511 -5.68 27.95 23.81
C PHE A 511 -4.99 28.43 22.52
N THR A 512 -4.17 29.48 22.58
CA THR A 512 -3.38 29.95 21.41
C THR A 512 -2.49 28.84 20.84
N CYS A 513 -1.82 28.07 21.70
CA CYS A 513 -0.99 26.96 21.23
C CYS A 513 -1.84 25.83 20.60
N TYR A 514 -2.98 25.54 21.20
CA TYR A 514 -3.93 24.53 20.75
C TYR A 514 -4.49 24.87 19.36
N GLU A 515 -4.97 26.09 19.19
CA GLU A 515 -5.50 26.62 17.93
C GLU A 515 -4.43 26.62 16.83
N LEU A 516 -3.22 27.09 17.14
CA LEU A 516 -2.12 27.17 16.17
C LEU A 516 -1.72 25.79 15.64
N LEU A 517 -1.66 24.77 16.50
CA LEU A 517 -1.38 23.38 16.07
C LEU A 517 -2.47 22.80 15.18
N ARG A 518 -3.74 23.12 15.45
CA ARG A 518 -4.86 22.73 14.58
C ARG A 518 -4.77 23.41 13.22
N ASN A 519 -4.41 24.68 13.18
CA ASN A 519 -4.22 25.41 11.93
C ASN A 519 -3.07 24.82 11.10
N VAL A 520 -1.99 24.36 11.74
CA VAL A 520 -0.94 23.58 11.06
C VAL A 520 -1.52 22.28 10.50
N CYS A 521 -2.29 21.51 11.27
CA CYS A 521 -2.92 20.29 10.77
C CYS A 521 -3.87 20.56 9.60
N TRP A 522 -4.68 21.62 9.67
CA TRP A 522 -5.59 22.03 8.61
C TRP A 522 -4.81 22.36 7.33
N ASN A 523 -3.83 23.25 7.42
CA ASN A 523 -3.04 23.71 6.27
C ASN A 523 -2.28 22.57 5.58
N TYR A 524 -1.56 21.75 6.34
CA TYR A 524 -0.73 20.69 5.72
C TYR A 524 -1.54 19.47 5.29
N SER A 525 -2.73 19.23 5.85
CA SER A 525 -3.64 18.18 5.35
C SER A 525 -4.34 18.59 4.04
N ASP A 526 -4.52 19.89 3.80
CA ASP A 526 -4.97 20.40 2.49
C ASP A 526 -3.88 20.21 1.44
N ALA A 527 -2.63 20.55 1.78
CA ALA A 527 -1.52 20.52 0.84
C ALA A 527 -0.95 19.13 0.55
N SER A 528 -1.03 18.18 1.50
CA SER A 528 -0.50 16.82 1.34
C SER A 528 -1.50 15.75 1.77
N LEU A 529 -1.94 14.95 0.79
CA LEU A 529 -2.75 13.75 1.05
C LEU A 529 -2.00 12.72 1.92
N LYS A 530 -0.66 12.67 1.88
CA LYS A 530 0.12 11.79 2.77
C LYS A 530 0.01 12.25 4.22
N PHE A 531 0.08 13.56 4.45
CA PHE A 531 -0.12 14.12 5.78
C PHE A 531 -1.55 13.92 6.28
N ALA A 532 -2.56 14.16 5.42
CA ALA A 532 -3.96 13.84 5.72
C ALA A 532 -4.18 12.35 6.05
N ARG A 533 -3.52 11.43 5.33
CA ARG A 533 -3.52 9.99 5.64
C ARG A 533 -2.91 9.71 7.02
N SER A 534 -1.77 10.34 7.33
CA SER A 534 -1.10 10.15 8.63
C SER A 534 -1.93 10.64 9.82
N ILE A 535 -2.74 11.69 9.65
CA ILE A 535 -3.70 12.15 10.68
C ILE A 535 -4.74 11.07 10.99
N GLY A 536 -5.22 10.34 9.99
CA GLY A 536 -6.18 9.24 10.19
C GLY A 536 -5.58 8.03 10.94
N GLN A 537 -4.26 7.95 11.07
CA GLN A 537 -3.55 6.94 11.86
C GLN A 537 -3.36 7.36 13.33
N THR A 538 -3.79 8.57 13.71
CA THR A 538 -3.74 9.07 15.09
C THR A 538 -5.15 9.21 15.68
N GLU A 539 -5.22 9.61 16.95
CA GLU A 539 -6.49 9.89 17.62
C GLU A 539 -7.08 11.28 17.29
N LEU A 540 -6.42 12.09 16.46
CA LEU A 540 -6.85 13.46 16.20
C LEU A 540 -8.27 13.52 15.62
N LEU A 541 -8.61 12.68 14.65
CA LEU A 541 -9.97 12.66 14.09
C LEU A 541 -11.03 12.34 15.14
N GLY A 542 -10.72 11.48 16.12
CA GLY A 542 -11.58 11.17 17.26
C GLY A 542 -11.77 12.37 18.18
N ILE A 543 -10.68 13.09 18.48
CA ILE A 543 -10.70 14.33 19.26
C ILE A 543 -11.61 15.38 18.61
N LEU A 544 -11.40 15.65 17.32
CA LEU A 544 -12.17 16.64 16.55
C LEU A 544 -13.67 16.26 16.50
N SER A 545 -13.96 14.98 16.27
CA SER A 545 -15.34 14.48 16.20
C SER A 545 -16.08 14.64 17.53
N ALA A 546 -15.41 14.35 18.65
CA ALA A 546 -15.99 14.53 19.97
C ALA A 546 -16.28 16.01 20.29
N GLU A 547 -15.43 16.92 19.84
CA GLU A 547 -15.66 18.37 19.99
C GLU A 547 -16.83 18.86 19.14
N LEU A 548 -16.95 18.40 17.90
CA LEU A 548 -18.11 18.71 17.06
C LEU A 548 -19.40 18.22 17.74
N ALA A 549 -19.43 16.99 18.23
CA ALA A 549 -20.58 16.49 18.97
C ALA A 549 -20.90 17.34 20.22
N LYS A 550 -19.86 17.81 20.93
CA LYS A 550 -20.02 18.65 22.12
C LYS A 550 -20.56 20.05 21.81
N TYR A 551 -20.08 20.70 20.75
CA TYR A 551 -20.32 22.12 20.48
C TYR A 551 -21.40 22.40 19.44
N GLN A 552 -21.99 21.38 18.82
CA GLN A 552 -23.01 21.46 17.77
C GLN A 552 -23.96 22.67 17.82
N ASN A 553 -24.77 22.81 18.86
CA ASN A 553 -25.76 23.90 18.96
C ASN A 553 -25.27 25.12 19.78
N ARG A 554 -23.99 25.13 20.17
CA ARG A 554 -23.43 26.09 21.14
C ARG A 554 -22.25 26.88 20.60
N TYR A 555 -21.64 26.44 19.50
CA TYR A 555 -20.39 27.02 19.01
C TYR A 555 -20.52 28.47 18.51
N MET A 556 -21.73 28.90 18.16
CA MET A 556 -22.01 30.28 17.74
C MET A 556 -22.28 31.21 18.93
N SER A 557 -22.70 30.67 20.08
CA SER A 557 -23.02 31.45 21.29
C SER A 557 -21.88 31.47 22.31
N GLU A 558 -21.02 30.45 22.32
CA GLU A 558 -19.86 30.36 23.23
C GLU A 558 -18.61 30.99 22.59
N GLU A 559 -17.96 31.91 23.30
CA GLU A 559 -16.73 32.58 22.86
C GLU A 559 -15.60 31.57 22.55
N GLY A 560 -14.89 31.78 21.43
CA GLY A 560 -13.77 30.94 20.99
C GLY A 560 -14.13 29.54 20.48
N LYS A 561 -15.42 29.14 20.48
CA LYS A 561 -15.83 27.80 19.98
C LYS A 561 -16.00 27.74 18.48
N ARG A 562 -16.26 28.87 17.83
CA ARG A 562 -16.34 28.99 16.37
C ARG A 562 -15.07 28.50 15.69
N ASP A 563 -13.90 28.92 16.16
CA ASP A 563 -12.61 28.58 15.54
C ASP A 563 -12.25 27.10 15.74
N ILE A 564 -12.65 26.51 16.88
CA ILE A 564 -12.53 25.07 17.12
C ILE A 564 -13.37 24.29 16.09
N VAL A 565 -14.65 24.65 15.92
CA VAL A 565 -15.54 23.97 14.98
C VAL A 565 -15.05 24.13 13.53
N MET A 566 -14.64 25.33 13.14
CA MET A 566 -14.10 25.62 11.81
C MET A 566 -12.86 24.78 11.50
N SER A 567 -11.87 24.77 12.40
CA SER A 567 -10.65 23.98 12.22
C SER A 567 -10.91 22.46 12.25
N ALA A 568 -11.87 21.99 13.05
CA ALA A 568 -12.29 20.58 13.04
C ALA A 568 -12.85 20.19 11.68
N PHE A 569 -13.75 21.00 11.13
CA PHE A 569 -14.33 20.75 9.81
C PHE A 569 -13.30 20.81 8.69
N GLY A 570 -12.38 21.78 8.71
CA GLY A 570 -11.31 21.88 7.73
C GLY A 570 -10.44 20.61 7.68
N ILE A 571 -10.00 20.13 8.86
CA ILE A 571 -9.19 18.91 8.96
C ILE A 571 -10.00 17.67 8.55
N LEU A 572 -11.25 17.54 9.02
CA LEU A 572 -12.12 16.40 8.69
C LEU A 572 -12.46 16.36 7.21
N HIS A 573 -12.71 17.50 6.57
CA HIS A 573 -12.94 17.57 5.13
C HIS A 573 -11.72 17.10 4.36
N ASN A 574 -10.54 17.64 4.66
CA ASN A 574 -9.30 17.26 3.98
C ASN A 574 -8.97 15.79 4.15
N CYS A 575 -9.12 15.25 5.37
CA CYS A 575 -8.85 13.85 5.66
C CYS A 575 -9.91 12.90 5.06
N SER A 576 -11.12 13.39 4.72
CA SER A 576 -12.17 12.59 4.05
C SER A 576 -11.89 12.32 2.57
N LYS A 577 -11.04 13.15 1.93
CA LYS A 577 -10.54 12.96 0.55
C LYS A 577 -9.65 11.71 0.43
N VAL A 578 -9.11 11.20 1.56
CA VAL A 578 -8.25 10.01 1.61
C VAL A 578 -9.08 8.74 1.86
N THR A 579 -9.04 7.80 0.93
CA THR A 579 -9.88 6.59 0.97
C THR A 579 -9.61 5.68 2.17
N GLU A 580 -8.36 5.60 2.61
CA GLU A 580 -7.88 4.75 3.71
C GLU A 580 -8.41 5.21 5.06
N ASN A 581 -8.74 6.50 5.18
CA ASN A 581 -9.31 7.06 6.39
C ASN A 581 -10.79 6.69 6.54
N ARG A 582 -11.51 6.27 5.48
CA ARG A 582 -12.96 6.01 5.53
C ARG A 582 -13.36 5.04 6.64
N GLY A 583 -12.56 3.99 6.89
CA GLY A 583 -12.80 3.05 7.98
C GLY A 583 -12.74 3.70 9.37
N VAL A 584 -11.90 4.73 9.53
CA VAL A 584 -11.81 5.52 10.76
C VAL A 584 -13.07 6.37 10.96
N TYR A 585 -13.51 7.10 9.92
CA TYR A 585 -14.75 7.89 9.96
C TYR A 585 -15.97 7.03 10.30
N TYR A 586 -16.04 5.82 9.75
CA TYR A 586 -17.10 4.87 10.05
C TYR A 586 -17.08 4.42 11.51
N ARG A 587 -15.92 4.00 12.03
CA ARG A 587 -15.77 3.59 13.45
C ARG A 587 -16.11 4.72 14.44
N LEU A 588 -15.78 5.96 14.08
CA LEU A 588 -16.04 7.15 14.90
C LEU A 588 -17.48 7.68 14.77
N GLY A 589 -18.29 7.14 13.86
CA GLY A 589 -19.67 7.59 13.65
C GLY A 589 -19.77 9.03 13.11
N VAL A 590 -18.76 9.51 12.38
CA VAL A 590 -18.63 10.94 12.00
C VAL A 590 -19.80 11.44 11.16
N ILE A 591 -20.39 10.60 10.31
CA ILE A 591 -21.55 10.97 9.47
C ILE A 591 -22.69 11.53 10.35
N ASN A 592 -23.02 10.85 11.44
CA ASN A 592 -24.09 11.27 12.35
C ASN A 592 -23.75 12.56 13.10
N ILE A 593 -22.47 12.83 13.34
CA ILE A 593 -21.98 14.05 13.99
C ILE A 593 -22.07 15.24 13.03
N VAL A 594 -21.77 15.03 11.75
CA VAL A 594 -21.68 16.09 10.74
C VAL A 594 -23.05 16.50 10.18
N VAL A 595 -23.99 15.56 10.01
CA VAL A 595 -25.31 15.83 9.41
C VAL A 595 -26.05 17.05 10.02
N PRO A 596 -26.09 17.25 11.34
CA PRO A 596 -26.81 18.40 11.90
C PRO A 596 -26.19 19.76 11.55
N TYR A 597 -24.88 19.81 11.25
CA TYR A 597 -24.21 21.04 10.83
C TYR A 597 -24.58 21.49 9.41
N THR A 598 -25.17 20.61 8.59
CA THR A 598 -25.65 20.98 7.25
C THR A 598 -27.03 21.63 7.27
N LYS A 599 -27.67 21.71 8.45
CA LYS A 599 -29.03 22.23 8.60
C LYS A 599 -29.04 23.76 8.70
N PRO A 600 -30.15 24.42 8.30
CA PRO A 600 -30.32 25.86 8.45
C PRO A 600 -30.07 26.34 9.89
N GLY A 601 -29.49 27.54 10.04
CA GLY A 601 -29.17 28.14 11.33
C GLY A 601 -27.70 28.01 11.76
N ASN A 602 -26.93 27.12 11.12
CA ASN A 602 -25.49 27.06 11.28
C ASN A 602 -24.78 28.15 10.45
N ASP A 603 -23.55 28.51 10.84
CA ASP A 603 -22.65 29.35 10.05
C ASP A 603 -22.50 28.83 8.61
N GLU A 604 -22.53 29.73 7.62
CA GLU A 604 -22.55 29.35 6.20
C GLU A 604 -21.31 28.55 5.78
N THR A 605 -20.13 28.89 6.33
CA THR A 605 -18.87 28.22 5.98
C THR A 605 -18.79 26.84 6.63
N VAL A 606 -19.26 26.73 7.88
CA VAL A 606 -19.41 25.45 8.58
C VAL A 606 -20.36 24.53 7.84
N ALA A 607 -21.55 25.01 7.48
CA ALA A 607 -22.56 24.22 6.78
C ALA A 607 -22.07 23.76 5.40
N MET A 608 -21.37 24.64 4.68
CA MET A 608 -20.73 24.30 3.41
C MET A 608 -19.69 23.19 3.59
N THR A 609 -18.74 23.36 4.51
CA THR A 609 -17.65 22.40 4.73
C THR A 609 -18.17 21.06 5.24
N ALA A 610 -19.20 21.07 6.09
CA ALA A 610 -19.90 19.88 6.55
C ALA A 610 -20.53 19.10 5.37
N LEU A 611 -21.21 19.80 4.47
CA LEU A 611 -21.84 19.21 3.30
C LEU A 611 -20.80 18.67 2.31
N MET A 612 -19.70 19.40 2.08
CA MET A 612 -18.57 18.93 1.28
C MET A 612 -17.95 17.66 1.88
N THR A 613 -17.74 17.63 3.20
CA THR A 613 -17.22 16.44 3.91
C THR A 613 -18.13 15.23 3.73
N LEU A 614 -19.45 15.39 3.91
CA LEU A 614 -20.41 14.31 3.70
C LEU A 614 -20.37 13.77 2.26
N SER A 615 -20.15 14.64 1.27
CA SER A 615 -20.08 14.25 -0.14
C SER A 615 -19.00 13.21 -0.46
N TYR A 616 -17.95 13.11 0.38
CA TYR A 616 -16.89 12.10 0.29
C TYR A 616 -17.14 10.84 1.13
N LEU A 617 -17.99 10.94 2.15
CA LEU A 617 -18.23 9.87 3.13
C LEU A 617 -19.49 9.04 2.85
N VAL A 618 -20.54 9.65 2.27
CA VAL A 618 -21.81 8.95 2.05
C VAL A 618 -21.71 7.89 0.95
N THR A 619 -22.34 6.76 1.21
CA THR A 619 -22.52 5.68 0.23
C THR A 619 -23.73 5.93 -0.67
N ILE A 620 -23.93 5.08 -1.68
CA ILE A 620 -25.04 5.22 -2.65
C ILE A 620 -26.40 5.14 -1.96
N ASP A 621 -26.55 4.26 -0.97
CA ASP A 621 -27.75 4.10 -0.14
C ASP A 621 -27.98 5.28 0.82
N GLN A 622 -26.94 6.06 1.11
CA GLN A 622 -26.97 7.22 2.01
C GLN A 622 -27.08 8.56 1.25
N GLN A 623 -27.35 8.56 -0.06
CA GLN A 623 -27.45 9.80 -0.86
C GLN A 623 -28.52 10.79 -0.35
N HIS A 624 -29.50 10.33 0.40
CA HIS A 624 -30.48 11.20 1.05
C HIS A 624 -29.85 12.15 2.09
N LEU A 625 -28.70 11.78 2.68
CA LEU A 625 -28.00 12.60 3.70
C LEU A 625 -27.26 13.80 3.10
N ILE A 626 -26.97 13.79 1.79
CA ILE A 626 -26.33 14.91 1.09
C ILE A 626 -27.35 15.79 0.35
N GLN A 627 -28.66 15.57 0.55
CA GLN A 627 -29.67 16.49 0.02
C GLN A 627 -29.51 17.85 0.69
N ALA A 628 -29.06 18.82 -0.10
CA ALA A 628 -28.70 20.13 0.38
C ALA A 628 -29.90 21.07 0.28
N GLU A 629 -30.03 21.97 1.24
CA GLU A 629 -30.98 23.07 1.14
C GLU A 629 -30.61 23.98 -0.06
N PRO A 630 -31.59 24.55 -0.79
CA PRO A 630 -31.31 25.42 -1.92
C PRO A 630 -30.42 26.63 -1.61
N SER A 631 -30.48 27.15 -0.38
CA SER A 631 -29.61 28.22 0.11
C SER A 631 -28.15 27.75 0.25
N ALA A 632 -27.92 26.52 0.70
CA ALA A 632 -26.57 25.97 0.84
C ALA A 632 -25.88 25.82 -0.53
N ILE A 633 -26.60 25.29 -1.54
CA ILE A 633 -26.08 25.22 -2.92
C ILE A 633 -25.81 26.63 -3.49
N ALA A 634 -26.70 27.60 -3.23
CA ALA A 634 -26.49 28.99 -3.65
C ALA A 634 -25.23 29.60 -3.03
N ASN A 635 -24.96 29.33 -1.75
CA ASN A 635 -23.76 29.79 -1.06
C ASN A 635 -22.48 29.16 -1.62
N ILE A 636 -22.50 27.85 -1.94
CA ILE A 636 -21.38 27.17 -2.60
C ILE A 636 -21.10 27.80 -3.98
N LEU A 637 -22.14 28.09 -4.77
CA LEU A 637 -21.98 28.73 -6.08
C LEU A 637 -21.49 30.18 -5.97
N LYS A 638 -21.93 30.92 -4.94
CA LYS A 638 -21.39 32.27 -4.64
C LYS A 638 -19.88 32.21 -4.38
N LYS A 639 -19.42 31.24 -3.60
CA LYS A 639 -17.98 31.02 -3.33
C LYS A 639 -17.21 30.67 -4.60
N LEU A 640 -17.79 29.85 -5.48
CA LEU A 640 -17.20 29.55 -6.79
C LEU A 640 -17.06 30.81 -7.64
N ASP A 641 -18.08 31.67 -7.71
CA ASP A 641 -17.99 32.89 -8.50
C ASP A 641 -16.94 33.87 -7.95
N GLU A 642 -16.87 34.05 -6.63
CA GLU A 642 -15.83 34.82 -5.96
C GLU A 642 -14.43 34.27 -6.30
N ALA A 643 -14.25 32.95 -6.25
CA ALA A 643 -13.00 32.29 -6.58
C ALA A 643 -12.60 32.53 -8.05
N LEU A 644 -13.54 32.39 -8.98
CA LEU A 644 -13.29 32.62 -10.42
C LEU A 644 -13.10 34.11 -10.79
N ARG A 645 -13.45 35.06 -9.92
CA ARG A 645 -13.10 36.49 -10.10
C ARG A 645 -11.66 36.79 -9.67
N ASN A 646 -11.07 35.95 -8.83
CA ASN A 646 -9.69 36.09 -8.38
C ASN A 646 -8.74 35.44 -9.39
N ALA A 647 -8.38 36.18 -10.44
CA ALA A 647 -7.57 35.67 -11.56
C ALA A 647 -6.15 35.21 -11.16
N GLU A 648 -5.63 35.63 -10.00
CA GLU A 648 -4.29 35.23 -9.56
C GLU A 648 -4.26 33.84 -8.92
N THR A 649 -5.30 33.50 -8.14
CA THR A 649 -5.26 32.30 -7.27
C THR A 649 -6.41 31.34 -7.49
N HIS A 650 -7.50 31.78 -8.15
CA HIS A 650 -8.74 31.02 -8.29
C HIS A 650 -9.27 30.53 -6.92
N GLN A 651 -9.18 31.38 -5.88
CA GLN A 651 -9.57 31.08 -4.50
C GLN A 651 -10.56 32.10 -3.94
N SER A 652 -11.49 31.64 -3.09
CA SER A 652 -12.34 32.45 -2.21
C SER A 652 -12.34 31.84 -0.80
N ASP A 653 -12.06 32.66 0.22
CA ASP A 653 -12.01 32.25 1.64
C ASP A 653 -11.23 30.95 1.89
N GLY A 654 -10.11 30.77 1.19
CA GLY A 654 -9.25 29.58 1.30
C GLY A 654 -9.67 28.38 0.44
N PHE A 655 -10.88 28.40 -0.14
CA PHE A 655 -11.36 27.34 -1.04
C PHE A 655 -10.95 27.62 -2.48
N HIS A 656 -10.38 26.61 -3.13
CA HIS A 656 -10.03 26.72 -4.54
C HIS A 656 -11.23 26.39 -5.43
N ALA A 657 -11.30 27.02 -6.61
CA ALA A 657 -12.38 26.78 -7.57
C ALA A 657 -12.51 25.29 -7.93
N TYR A 658 -11.39 24.59 -8.14
CA TYR A 658 -11.40 23.15 -8.43
C TYR A 658 -12.04 22.31 -7.31
N GLU A 659 -11.77 22.64 -6.05
CA GLU A 659 -12.27 21.92 -4.88
C GLU A 659 -13.78 22.14 -4.66
N ILE A 660 -14.23 23.37 -4.90
CA ILE A 660 -15.65 23.72 -4.85
C ILE A 660 -16.41 22.95 -5.93
N VAL A 661 -15.88 22.90 -7.16
CA VAL A 661 -16.52 22.18 -8.27
C VAL A 661 -16.51 20.67 -8.06
N GLU A 662 -15.41 20.09 -7.56
CA GLU A 662 -15.35 18.67 -7.21
C GLU A 662 -16.41 18.29 -6.18
N SER A 663 -16.63 19.15 -5.18
CA SER A 663 -17.68 18.95 -4.19
C SER A 663 -19.07 19.07 -4.79
N LEU A 664 -19.30 20.05 -5.67
CA LEU A 664 -20.58 20.17 -6.41
C LEU A 664 -20.86 18.96 -7.30
N ILE A 665 -19.86 18.35 -7.91
CA ILE A 665 -19.98 17.09 -8.65
C ILE A 665 -20.47 15.98 -7.71
N ASN A 666 -19.83 15.82 -6.56
CA ASN A 666 -20.22 14.80 -5.58
C ASN A 666 -21.63 15.02 -5.04
N LEU A 667 -21.99 16.27 -4.73
CA LEU A 667 -23.34 16.64 -4.27
C LEU A 667 -24.40 16.42 -5.36
N SER A 668 -24.04 16.64 -6.63
CA SER A 668 -24.90 16.44 -7.80
C SER A 668 -25.19 14.97 -8.11
N LYS A 669 -24.62 14.02 -7.37
CA LYS A 669 -25.09 12.62 -7.41
C LYS A 669 -26.55 12.50 -6.95
N SER A 670 -26.99 13.41 -6.07
CA SER A 670 -28.40 13.57 -5.70
C SER A 670 -29.17 14.32 -6.79
N ALA A 671 -30.30 13.76 -7.24
CA ALA A 671 -31.16 14.38 -8.26
C ALA A 671 -31.66 15.77 -7.87
N GLN A 672 -32.07 15.93 -6.60
CA GLN A 672 -32.53 17.22 -6.09
C GLN A 672 -31.42 18.29 -6.17
N ASN A 673 -30.18 17.91 -5.85
CA ASN A 673 -29.05 18.84 -5.89
C ASN A 673 -28.69 19.25 -7.33
N ARG A 674 -28.85 18.36 -8.33
CA ARG A 674 -28.64 18.73 -9.74
C ARG A 674 -29.60 19.82 -10.18
N VAL A 675 -30.90 19.59 -9.96
CA VAL A 675 -31.94 20.56 -10.29
C VAL A 675 -31.66 21.89 -9.59
N THR A 676 -31.35 21.85 -8.30
CA THR A 676 -31.04 23.03 -7.49
C THR A 676 -29.80 23.78 -8.01
N THR A 677 -28.72 23.07 -8.35
CA THR A 677 -27.48 23.66 -8.89
C THR A 677 -27.75 24.41 -10.19
N ILE A 678 -28.61 23.88 -11.05
CA ILE A 678 -29.02 24.53 -12.31
C ILE A 678 -29.86 25.77 -12.01
N GLN A 679 -30.90 25.65 -11.17
CA GLN A 679 -31.79 26.75 -10.80
C GLN A 679 -31.06 27.92 -10.13
N LYS A 680 -29.97 27.64 -9.41
CA LYS A 680 -29.13 28.64 -8.74
C LYS A 680 -27.99 29.19 -9.60
N GLY A 681 -27.96 28.87 -10.90
CA GLY A 681 -27.01 29.47 -11.85
C GLY A 681 -25.63 28.81 -11.88
N GLY A 682 -25.52 27.52 -11.56
CA GLY A 682 -24.23 26.82 -11.58
C GLY A 682 -23.61 26.69 -12.98
N ILE A 683 -24.43 26.54 -14.03
CA ILE A 683 -23.92 26.34 -15.40
C ILE A 683 -23.15 27.56 -15.92
N PRO A 684 -23.65 28.81 -15.82
CA PRO A 684 -22.86 29.99 -16.16
C PRO A 684 -21.48 30.02 -15.49
N LEU A 685 -21.36 29.58 -14.24
CA LEU A 685 -20.08 29.53 -13.52
C LEU A 685 -19.16 28.43 -14.05
N PHE A 686 -19.71 27.26 -14.39
CA PHE A 686 -18.92 26.22 -15.07
C PHE A 686 -18.44 26.69 -16.44
N VAL A 687 -19.26 27.42 -17.20
CA VAL A 687 -18.86 28.03 -18.48
C VAL A 687 -17.76 29.07 -18.28
N LYS A 688 -17.85 29.89 -17.23
CA LYS A 688 -16.79 30.83 -16.87
C LYS A 688 -15.48 30.10 -16.57
N MET A 689 -15.52 29.03 -15.76
CA MET A 689 -14.37 28.20 -15.43
C MET A 689 -13.78 27.47 -16.65
N MET A 690 -14.60 27.03 -17.61
CA MET A 690 -14.12 26.49 -18.89
C MET A 690 -13.27 27.49 -19.69
N LYS A 691 -13.59 28.79 -19.57
CA LYS A 691 -12.90 29.86 -20.32
C LYS A 691 -11.62 30.33 -19.63
N VAL A 692 -11.65 30.51 -18.32
CA VAL A 692 -10.53 31.12 -17.56
C VAL A 692 -9.67 30.11 -16.80
N GLY A 693 -10.18 28.90 -16.57
CA GLY A 693 -9.53 27.87 -15.77
C GLY A 693 -8.31 27.24 -16.45
N ASN A 694 -7.41 26.69 -15.63
CA ASN A 694 -6.35 25.81 -16.10
C ASN A 694 -6.92 24.46 -16.63
N PRO A 695 -6.14 23.60 -17.28
CA PRO A 695 -6.68 22.35 -17.85
C PRO A 695 -7.39 21.43 -16.84
N GLN A 696 -6.93 21.35 -15.60
CA GLN A 696 -7.59 20.56 -14.54
C GLN A 696 -8.96 21.17 -14.20
N GLU A 697 -9.03 22.49 -14.08
CA GLU A 697 -10.26 23.21 -13.81
C GLU A 697 -11.26 23.15 -14.97
N GLN A 698 -10.78 23.21 -16.21
CA GLN A 698 -11.58 23.04 -17.41
C GLN A 698 -12.20 21.64 -17.46
N GLU A 699 -11.41 20.60 -17.18
CA GLU A 699 -11.90 19.22 -17.10
C GLU A 699 -12.97 19.06 -16.00
N LEU A 700 -12.74 19.64 -14.82
CA LEU A 700 -13.69 19.60 -13.72
C LEU A 700 -15.00 20.33 -14.05
N ALA A 701 -14.94 21.51 -14.67
CA ALA A 701 -16.13 22.23 -15.10
C ALA A 701 -16.94 21.43 -16.14
N LEU A 702 -16.27 20.75 -17.06
CA LEU A 702 -16.90 19.84 -18.03
C LEU A 702 -17.51 18.61 -17.33
N ASN A 703 -16.82 18.05 -16.34
CA ASN A 703 -17.35 16.93 -15.54
C ASN A 703 -18.58 17.35 -14.71
N ALA A 704 -18.61 18.57 -14.17
CA ALA A 704 -19.77 19.11 -13.48
C ALA A 704 -20.99 19.24 -14.40
N VAL A 705 -20.80 19.82 -15.59
CA VAL A 705 -21.88 19.90 -16.60
C VAL A 705 -22.33 18.50 -17.03
N TRP A 706 -21.42 17.54 -17.18
CA TRP A 706 -21.76 16.16 -17.49
C TRP A 706 -22.64 15.52 -16.41
N GLU A 707 -22.29 15.68 -15.13
CA GLU A 707 -23.08 15.15 -14.02
C GLU A 707 -24.50 15.74 -14.02
N LEU A 708 -24.63 17.03 -14.32
CA LEU A 708 -25.92 17.69 -14.41
C LEU A 708 -26.81 17.13 -15.53
N ILE A 709 -26.26 16.81 -16.71
CA ILE A 709 -27.05 16.36 -17.89
C ILE A 709 -27.28 14.85 -17.96
N ASN A 710 -26.56 14.07 -17.16
CA ASN A 710 -26.58 12.60 -17.19
C ASN A 710 -27.52 11.97 -16.14
N GLY A 711 -28.26 12.79 -15.39
CA GLY A 711 -29.11 12.37 -14.27
C GLY A 711 -30.46 11.75 -14.61
N GLY A 712 -30.95 11.89 -15.84
CA GLY A 712 -32.26 11.36 -16.26
C GLY A 712 -33.48 12.11 -15.71
N ASP A 713 -33.26 13.28 -15.10
CA ASP A 713 -34.21 14.11 -14.35
C ASP A 713 -34.69 15.36 -15.13
N GLY A 714 -34.56 15.35 -16.46
CA GLY A 714 -35.05 16.43 -17.33
C GLY A 714 -34.17 17.69 -17.39
N THR A 715 -33.09 17.73 -16.61
CA THR A 715 -32.11 18.83 -16.51
C THR A 715 -31.43 19.19 -17.83
N LEU A 716 -31.28 18.22 -18.74
CA LEU A 716 -30.67 18.40 -20.07
C LEU A 716 -31.26 19.60 -20.84
N SER A 717 -32.59 19.77 -20.79
CA SER A 717 -33.30 20.86 -21.47
C SER A 717 -33.01 22.24 -20.90
N ALA A 718 -32.80 22.34 -19.59
CA ALA A 718 -32.41 23.58 -18.95
C ALA A 718 -30.94 23.90 -19.25
N VAL A 719 -30.08 22.88 -19.27
CA VAL A 719 -28.65 23.05 -19.51
C VAL A 719 -28.36 23.47 -20.96
N SER A 720 -29.00 22.86 -21.94
CA SER A 720 -28.76 23.15 -23.37
C SER A 720 -29.14 24.56 -23.80
N ARG A 721 -30.07 25.21 -23.08
CA ARG A 721 -30.49 26.59 -23.32
C ARG A 721 -29.56 27.62 -22.67
N THR A 722 -28.54 27.18 -21.93
CA THR A 722 -27.63 28.10 -21.25
C THR A 722 -26.73 28.78 -22.28
N GLU A 723 -26.76 30.11 -22.29
CA GLU A 723 -25.95 30.94 -23.18
C GLU A 723 -24.45 30.67 -23.00
N GLY A 724 -23.71 30.61 -24.11
CA GLY A 724 -22.26 30.44 -24.13
C GLY A 724 -21.74 29.05 -23.76
N LEU A 725 -22.59 28.11 -23.30
CA LEU A 725 -22.17 26.75 -22.98
C LEU A 725 -21.70 26.00 -24.23
N LEU A 726 -22.49 26.02 -25.29
CA LEU A 726 -22.16 25.32 -26.54
C LEU A 726 -20.85 25.84 -27.15
N ASP A 727 -20.63 27.15 -27.12
CA ASP A 727 -19.41 27.74 -27.66
C ASP A 727 -18.18 27.40 -26.83
N ALA A 728 -18.30 27.44 -25.50
CA ALA A 728 -17.22 27.04 -24.60
C ALA A 728 -16.86 25.55 -24.78
N VAL A 729 -17.86 24.68 -24.86
CA VAL A 729 -17.65 23.25 -25.12
C VAL A 729 -17.01 23.02 -26.50
N LYS A 730 -17.48 23.70 -27.55
CA LYS A 730 -16.89 23.58 -28.90
C LYS A 730 -15.43 24.04 -28.92
N ALA A 731 -15.09 25.13 -28.24
CA ALA A 731 -13.72 25.61 -28.15
C ALA A 731 -12.79 24.57 -27.49
N LEU A 732 -13.25 23.93 -26.41
CA LEU A 732 -12.46 22.94 -25.68
C LEU A 732 -12.32 21.58 -26.38
N LYS A 733 -13.12 21.28 -27.42
CA LYS A 733 -12.90 20.10 -28.29
C LYS A 733 -11.58 20.18 -29.08
N SER A 734 -11.02 21.37 -29.23
CA SER A 734 -9.72 21.58 -29.88
C SER A 734 -8.56 21.67 -28.86
N SER A 735 -8.82 21.37 -27.58
CA SER A 735 -7.79 21.42 -26.53
C SER A 735 -6.64 20.44 -26.82
N LYS A 736 -5.41 20.88 -26.55
CA LYS A 736 -4.21 20.03 -26.60
C LYS A 736 -4.12 19.06 -25.41
N VAL A 737 -4.96 19.24 -24.40
CA VAL A 737 -5.04 18.35 -23.24
C VAL A 737 -6.13 17.32 -23.47
N GLU A 738 -5.71 16.06 -23.60
CA GLU A 738 -6.58 14.95 -24.00
C GLU A 738 -7.82 14.80 -23.11
N THR A 739 -7.66 14.90 -21.79
CA THR A 739 -8.76 14.74 -20.83
C THR A 739 -9.82 15.83 -21.00
N VAL A 740 -9.41 17.09 -21.17
CA VAL A 740 -10.29 18.23 -21.46
C VAL A 740 -11.02 18.03 -22.78
N ARG A 741 -10.30 17.63 -23.83
CA ARG A 741 -10.88 17.37 -25.16
C ARG A 741 -11.96 16.28 -25.09
N GLN A 742 -11.65 15.14 -24.47
CA GLN A 742 -12.59 14.03 -24.32
C GLN A 742 -13.83 14.43 -23.49
N ALA A 743 -13.64 15.20 -22.42
CA ALA A 743 -14.75 15.69 -21.60
C ALA A 743 -15.66 16.64 -22.39
N ALA A 744 -15.09 17.52 -23.23
CA ALA A 744 -15.84 18.43 -24.09
C ALA A 744 -16.58 17.71 -25.22
N GLU A 745 -15.94 16.75 -25.89
CA GLU A 745 -16.57 15.91 -26.92
C GLU A 745 -17.78 15.16 -26.37
N ARG A 746 -17.67 14.63 -25.15
CA ARG A 746 -18.75 13.92 -24.46
C ARG A 746 -19.97 14.82 -24.21
N ILE A 747 -19.77 16.07 -23.80
CA ILE A 747 -20.88 17.00 -23.54
C ILE A 747 -21.51 17.49 -24.84
N SER A 748 -20.68 17.89 -25.83
CA SER A 748 -21.15 18.31 -27.16
C SER A 748 -22.12 17.28 -27.71
N LEU A 749 -21.71 16.02 -27.68
CA LEU A 749 -22.50 14.94 -28.19
C LEU A 749 -23.86 14.78 -27.50
N ARG A 750 -23.90 14.90 -26.16
CA ARG A 750 -25.13 14.78 -25.38
C ARG A 750 -26.08 15.96 -25.63
N LEU A 751 -25.54 17.17 -25.82
CA LEU A 751 -26.33 18.35 -26.17
C LEU A 751 -26.86 18.27 -27.62
N ASP A 752 -26.05 17.78 -28.56
CA ASP A 752 -26.42 17.63 -29.97
C ASP A 752 -27.58 16.63 -30.16
N THR A 753 -27.66 15.58 -29.33
CA THR A 753 -28.80 14.63 -29.35
C THR A 753 -30.15 15.25 -28.97
N GLN A 754 -30.18 16.38 -28.25
CA GLN A 754 -31.45 17.05 -27.90
C GLN A 754 -31.97 17.94 -29.03
N THR A 755 -31.09 18.59 -29.78
CA THR A 755 -31.46 19.42 -30.94
C THR A 755 -32.12 18.58 -32.03
N GLN A 756 -31.73 17.31 -32.16
CA GLN A 756 -32.35 16.34 -33.06
C GLN A 756 -33.73 15.84 -32.59
N MET A 757 -34.02 15.88 -31.27
CA MET A 757 -35.30 15.42 -30.70
C MET A 757 -36.42 16.46 -30.80
N PHE A 758 -36.13 17.76 -30.85
CA PHE A 758 -37.15 18.81 -31.00
C PHE A 758 -37.64 19.00 -32.45
N SER A 759 -36.96 18.41 -33.44
CA SER A 759 -37.30 18.53 -34.86
C SER A 759 -38.25 17.44 -35.37
N GLN A 760 -38.59 16.42 -34.57
CA GLN A 760 -39.41 15.30 -35.02
C GLN A 760 -40.58 15.04 -34.07
N ARG A 761 -41.76 15.57 -34.44
CA ARG A 761 -43.04 14.97 -34.05
C ARG A 761 -43.05 13.55 -34.61
N PHE A 762 -42.99 12.55 -33.74
CA PHE A 762 -43.11 11.15 -34.16
C PHE A 762 -44.58 10.80 -34.36
N ASP A 763 -45.00 10.81 -35.62
CA ASP A 763 -45.70 9.65 -36.18
C ASP A 763 -44.67 8.50 -36.30
N PRO A 764 -45.04 7.24 -36.09
CA PRO A 764 -44.11 6.12 -35.98
C PRO A 764 -43.56 5.77 -37.37
N THR A 765 -42.50 6.47 -37.77
CA THR A 765 -41.68 6.06 -38.91
C THR A 765 -40.46 5.25 -38.42
N PRO A 766 -40.01 4.24 -39.20
CA PRO A 766 -38.93 3.35 -38.79
C PRO A 766 -37.65 4.12 -38.50
N LYS A 767 -36.99 3.82 -37.37
CA LYS A 767 -35.73 4.46 -36.97
C LYS A 767 -34.71 4.39 -38.12
N PRO A 768 -34.04 5.51 -38.47
CA PRO A 768 -33.04 5.51 -39.51
C PRO A 768 -31.91 4.53 -39.17
N LYS A 769 -31.47 3.79 -40.19
CA LYS A 769 -30.47 2.73 -40.07
C LYS A 769 -29.11 3.34 -39.65
N CYS A 770 -28.50 2.79 -38.60
CA CYS A 770 -27.18 3.25 -38.12
C CYS A 770 -26.10 3.03 -39.19
N THR A 771 -25.62 4.10 -39.82
CA THR A 771 -24.59 4.04 -40.88
C THR A 771 -23.24 3.55 -40.35
N TYR A 772 -22.92 3.83 -39.08
CA TYR A 772 -21.70 3.33 -38.43
C TYR A 772 -21.67 1.79 -38.36
N LYS A 773 -22.84 1.17 -38.14
CA LYS A 773 -22.98 -0.29 -38.21
C LYS A 773 -22.61 -0.81 -39.58
N ASP A 774 -23.15 -0.20 -40.64
CA ASP A 774 -22.93 -0.69 -42.01
C ASP A 774 -21.44 -0.63 -42.40
N ILE A 775 -20.69 0.38 -41.95
CA ILE A 775 -19.24 0.45 -42.18
C ILE A 775 -18.49 -0.57 -41.30
N CYS A 776 -18.88 -0.72 -40.02
CA CYS A 776 -18.32 -1.74 -39.15
C CYS A 776 -18.57 -3.16 -39.67
N ASP A 777 -19.73 -3.43 -40.28
CA ASP A 777 -20.07 -4.74 -40.85
C ASP A 777 -19.13 -5.07 -42.01
N LYS A 778 -18.84 -4.09 -42.86
CA LYS A 778 -17.86 -4.22 -43.96
C LYS A 778 -16.46 -4.52 -43.42
N PHE A 779 -16.03 -3.84 -42.36
CA PHE A 779 -14.74 -4.12 -41.73
C PHE A 779 -14.69 -5.52 -41.12
N VAL A 780 -15.70 -5.92 -40.34
CA VAL A 780 -15.73 -7.25 -39.69
C VAL A 780 -15.78 -8.38 -40.71
N ALA A 781 -16.44 -8.18 -41.85
CA ALA A 781 -16.39 -9.14 -42.95
C ALA A 781 -14.95 -9.43 -43.41
N THR A 782 -14.04 -8.44 -43.34
CA THR A 782 -12.61 -8.63 -43.69
C THR A 782 -11.81 -9.45 -42.67
N LEU A 783 -12.38 -9.72 -41.49
CA LEU A 783 -11.75 -10.57 -40.47
C LEU A 783 -11.96 -12.06 -40.74
N ASN A 784 -12.83 -12.43 -41.69
CA ASN A 784 -13.17 -13.81 -42.04
C ASN A 784 -13.62 -14.67 -40.84
N ILE A 785 -14.27 -14.06 -39.84
CA ILE A 785 -14.80 -14.77 -38.67
C ILE A 785 -16.13 -15.43 -39.03
N HIS A 786 -16.24 -16.73 -38.80
CA HIS A 786 -17.47 -17.46 -39.10
C HIS A 786 -18.66 -16.95 -38.29
N LYS A 787 -19.84 -16.81 -38.92
CA LYS A 787 -21.02 -16.17 -38.32
C LYS A 787 -21.50 -16.87 -37.03
N THR A 788 -21.20 -18.16 -36.84
CA THR A 788 -21.58 -18.95 -35.65
C THR A 788 -20.92 -18.48 -34.36
N TYR A 789 -19.82 -17.72 -34.44
CA TYR A 789 -19.21 -17.11 -33.25
C TYR A 789 -20.06 -15.97 -32.69
N PHE A 790 -20.99 -15.40 -33.49
CA PHE A 790 -21.75 -14.22 -33.11
C PHE A 790 -23.17 -14.55 -32.69
N ASP A 791 -23.63 -13.86 -31.65
CA ASP A 791 -25.04 -13.81 -31.27
C ASP A 791 -25.61 -12.45 -31.67
N ALA A 792 -26.15 -12.39 -32.90
CA ALA A 792 -26.65 -11.17 -33.52
C ALA A 792 -27.72 -10.44 -32.68
N LYS A 793 -28.46 -11.18 -31.83
CA LYS A 793 -29.47 -10.61 -30.92
C LYS A 793 -28.88 -9.60 -29.95
N TYR A 794 -27.62 -9.77 -29.57
CA TYR A 794 -26.95 -8.92 -28.59
C TYR A 794 -25.93 -7.96 -29.21
N HIS A 795 -25.84 -7.87 -30.54
CA HIS A 795 -25.04 -6.84 -31.19
C HIS A 795 -25.44 -5.46 -30.68
N ARG A 796 -24.46 -4.58 -30.46
CA ARG A 796 -24.72 -3.27 -29.88
C ARG A 796 -23.76 -2.24 -30.43
N CYS A 797 -24.33 -1.22 -31.06
CA CYS A 797 -23.59 -0.04 -31.48
C CYS A 797 -23.41 0.91 -30.30
N TYR A 798 -22.17 1.25 -29.97
CA TYR A 798 -21.82 2.30 -29.00
C TYR A 798 -21.29 3.55 -29.72
N CYS A 799 -21.60 3.73 -31.00
CA CYS A 799 -21.36 5.01 -31.64
C CYS A 799 -22.12 6.10 -30.90
N ASN A 800 -21.58 7.30 -31.07
CA ASN A 800 -22.05 8.52 -30.45
C ASN A 800 -23.57 8.73 -30.56
N HIS A 801 -24.20 8.34 -31.66
CA HIS A 801 -25.67 8.39 -31.78
C HIS A 801 -26.36 7.29 -30.96
N CYS A 802 -25.99 6.03 -31.20
CA CYS A 802 -26.74 4.88 -30.66
C CYS A 802 -26.64 4.69 -29.15
N HIS A 803 -25.52 5.02 -28.50
CA HIS A 803 -25.43 4.90 -27.04
C HIS A 803 -26.21 6.01 -26.32
N ASN A 804 -26.27 7.20 -26.92
CA ASN A 804 -27.05 8.32 -26.38
C ASN A 804 -28.55 8.13 -26.56
N ASP A 805 -28.99 7.59 -27.70
CA ASP A 805 -30.39 7.21 -27.92
C ASP A 805 -30.90 6.22 -26.88
N ARG A 806 -30.01 5.38 -26.33
CA ARG A 806 -30.34 4.43 -25.25
C ARG A 806 -30.21 5.01 -23.84
N GLY A 807 -29.58 6.17 -23.68
CA GLY A 807 -29.27 6.73 -22.37
C GLY A 807 -28.22 5.93 -21.59
N ASP A 808 -27.24 5.34 -22.28
CA ASP A 808 -26.19 4.56 -21.62
C ASP A 808 -25.29 5.45 -20.72
N LYS A 809 -25.04 5.04 -19.46
CA LYS A 809 -24.07 5.69 -18.55
C LYS A 809 -22.64 5.38 -18.98
N LEU A 810 -21.69 6.28 -18.70
CA LEU A 810 -20.26 6.07 -19.02
C LEU A 810 -19.63 4.88 -18.29
N TYR A 811 -20.10 4.62 -17.08
CA TYR A 811 -19.60 3.56 -16.23
C TYR A 811 -20.77 2.79 -15.65
N TYR A 812 -20.63 1.48 -15.61
CA TYR A 812 -21.56 0.60 -14.92
C TYR A 812 -20.79 -0.26 -13.93
N THR A 813 -21.47 -0.61 -12.84
CA THR A 813 -20.98 -1.56 -11.85
C THR A 813 -21.50 -2.95 -12.16
N ARG A 814 -20.61 -3.95 -12.22
CA ARG A 814 -20.95 -5.36 -12.47
C ARG A 814 -20.01 -6.29 -11.70
N GLY A 815 -20.45 -7.54 -11.51
CA GLY A 815 -19.70 -8.55 -10.79
C GLY A 815 -20.00 -8.61 -9.29
N ASN A 816 -19.48 -9.65 -8.65
CA ASN A 816 -19.56 -9.84 -7.21
C ASN A 816 -18.16 -10.26 -6.68
N PRO A 817 -17.45 -9.40 -5.93
CA PRO A 817 -17.87 -8.06 -5.49
C PRO A 817 -18.13 -7.08 -6.66
N PRO A 818 -18.93 -6.04 -6.46
CA PRO A 818 -19.19 -5.05 -7.51
C PRO A 818 -17.91 -4.28 -7.91
N LYS A 819 -17.58 -4.27 -9.20
CA LYS A 819 -16.52 -3.43 -9.79
C LYS A 819 -17.06 -2.61 -10.96
N ASP A 820 -16.54 -1.40 -11.08
CA ASP A 820 -16.87 -0.51 -12.18
C ASP A 820 -16.07 -0.83 -13.44
N TYR A 821 -16.67 -0.59 -14.61
CA TYR A 821 -15.99 -0.61 -15.91
C TYR A 821 -16.57 0.48 -16.83
N GLY A 822 -15.74 0.98 -17.75
CA GLY A 822 -16.16 1.98 -18.74
C GLY A 822 -16.88 1.33 -19.92
N ILE A 823 -17.97 1.93 -20.42
CA ILE A 823 -18.62 1.44 -21.65
C ILE A 823 -17.80 1.83 -22.89
N PRO A 824 -17.79 1.01 -23.96
CA PRO A 824 -16.94 1.22 -25.12
C PRO A 824 -17.50 2.26 -26.09
N ILE A 825 -17.58 3.52 -25.67
CA ILE A 825 -18.08 4.63 -26.49
C ILE A 825 -17.22 4.80 -27.75
N GLY A 826 -17.89 4.96 -28.88
CA GLY A 826 -17.26 5.03 -30.19
C GLY A 826 -16.93 3.67 -30.80
N TRP A 827 -17.29 2.56 -30.15
CA TRP A 827 -17.08 1.21 -30.69
C TRP A 827 -18.39 0.57 -31.16
N TYR A 828 -18.30 -0.44 -32.02
CA TYR A 828 -19.39 -1.37 -32.30
C TYR A 828 -19.06 -2.73 -31.68
N ARG A 829 -20.00 -3.28 -30.90
CA ARG A 829 -19.86 -4.61 -30.29
C ARG A 829 -20.62 -5.66 -31.09
N TYR A 830 -19.87 -6.60 -31.64
CA TYR A 830 -20.38 -7.89 -32.10
C TYR A 830 -20.36 -8.85 -30.92
N ALA A 831 -21.54 -9.15 -30.39
CA ALA A 831 -21.66 -10.05 -29.25
C ALA A 831 -21.25 -11.47 -29.66
N LEU A 832 -20.41 -12.09 -28.83
CA LEU A 832 -19.96 -13.46 -29.05
C LEU A 832 -20.92 -14.43 -28.37
N CYS A 833 -21.11 -15.59 -28.98
CA CYS A 833 -21.84 -16.71 -28.40
C CYS A 833 -21.16 -17.14 -27.09
N LEU A 834 -21.86 -17.00 -25.96
CA LEU A 834 -21.34 -17.44 -24.69
C LEU A 834 -21.28 -18.97 -24.60
N PRO A 835 -20.16 -19.56 -24.19
CA PRO A 835 -20.06 -20.99 -23.94
C PRO A 835 -21.11 -21.46 -22.90
N PRO A 836 -21.66 -22.68 -23.01
CA PRO A 836 -22.65 -23.19 -22.04
C PRO A 836 -22.17 -23.10 -20.59
N LYS A 837 -20.89 -23.40 -20.34
CA LYS A 837 -20.25 -23.28 -19.02
C LYS A 837 -20.29 -21.84 -18.49
N ALA A 838 -20.06 -20.84 -19.35
CA ALA A 838 -20.12 -19.43 -18.96
C ALA A 838 -21.54 -18.99 -18.59
N LYS A 839 -22.55 -19.48 -19.31
CA LYS A 839 -23.97 -19.25 -18.98
C LYS A 839 -24.32 -19.88 -17.62
N ALA A 840 -23.92 -21.14 -17.39
CA ALA A 840 -24.18 -21.86 -16.14
C ALA A 840 -23.52 -21.19 -14.91
N MET A 841 -22.31 -20.64 -15.07
CA MET A 841 -21.61 -19.90 -14.00
C MET A 841 -22.18 -18.48 -13.77
N ASN A 842 -23.14 -18.05 -14.58
CA ASN A 842 -23.67 -16.71 -14.61
C ASN A 842 -22.59 -15.61 -14.65
N VAL A 843 -21.60 -15.80 -15.53
CA VAL A 843 -20.42 -14.90 -15.60
C VAL A 843 -20.82 -13.46 -15.95
N LEU A 844 -21.91 -13.27 -16.68
CA LEU A 844 -22.35 -11.93 -17.04
C LEU A 844 -22.80 -11.11 -15.81
N ASP A 845 -23.28 -11.75 -14.75
CA ASP A 845 -23.68 -11.04 -13.53
C ASP A 845 -22.59 -11.09 -12.45
N LYS A 846 -21.90 -12.23 -12.33
CA LYS A 846 -20.96 -12.49 -11.22
C LYS A 846 -19.53 -12.03 -11.49
N TRP A 847 -19.09 -11.92 -12.75
CA TRP A 847 -17.70 -11.59 -13.07
C TRP A 847 -17.51 -10.13 -13.47
N HIS A 848 -16.31 -9.60 -13.21
CA HIS A 848 -15.93 -8.23 -13.54
C HIS A 848 -15.81 -8.07 -15.07
N ARG A 849 -15.94 -6.84 -15.54
CA ARG A 849 -15.82 -6.50 -16.96
C ARG A 849 -14.49 -5.83 -17.24
N ALA A 850 -13.84 -6.28 -18.31
CA ALA A 850 -12.61 -5.70 -18.79
C ALA A 850 -12.51 -5.75 -20.32
N PHE A 851 -11.45 -5.17 -20.85
CA PHE A 851 -11.15 -5.04 -22.26
C PHE A 851 -9.71 -5.45 -22.53
N HIS A 852 -9.47 -6.07 -23.69
CA HIS A 852 -8.15 -6.45 -24.18
C HIS A 852 -7.96 -5.92 -25.60
N GLY A 853 -7.08 -4.95 -25.80
CA GLY A 853 -6.68 -4.49 -27.12
C GLY A 853 -5.87 -5.56 -27.87
N THR A 854 -6.11 -5.72 -29.17
CA THR A 854 -5.35 -6.68 -29.98
C THR A 854 -5.18 -6.22 -31.44
N LYS A 855 -4.46 -7.03 -32.23
CA LYS A 855 -4.27 -6.83 -33.68
C LYS A 855 -5.38 -7.54 -34.46
N LYS A 856 -5.75 -6.97 -35.60
CA LYS A 856 -6.72 -7.54 -36.56
C LYS A 856 -6.50 -9.04 -36.80
N ASP A 857 -5.27 -9.42 -37.12
CA ASP A 857 -4.93 -10.78 -37.59
C ASP A 857 -4.87 -11.81 -36.44
N VAL A 858 -4.91 -11.36 -35.19
CA VAL A 858 -4.86 -12.22 -34.00
C VAL A 858 -6.27 -12.56 -33.50
N VAL A 859 -7.29 -11.79 -33.90
CA VAL A 859 -8.68 -11.98 -33.43
C VAL A 859 -9.18 -13.39 -33.72
N THR A 860 -9.05 -13.87 -34.95
CA THR A 860 -9.56 -15.20 -35.34
C THR A 860 -8.89 -16.32 -34.54
N LYS A 861 -7.56 -16.23 -34.34
CA LYS A 861 -6.81 -17.22 -33.53
C LYS A 861 -7.29 -17.26 -32.08
N ILE A 862 -7.55 -16.09 -31.48
CA ILE A 862 -8.11 -16.01 -30.11
C ILE A 862 -9.51 -16.61 -30.05
N LEU A 863 -10.36 -16.36 -31.05
CA LEU A 863 -11.72 -16.90 -31.08
C LEU A 863 -11.74 -18.43 -31.27
N GLU A 864 -10.85 -18.97 -32.11
CA GLU A 864 -10.69 -20.42 -32.33
C GLU A 864 -10.25 -21.16 -31.06
N VAL A 865 -9.35 -20.55 -30.28
CA VAL A 865 -8.93 -21.09 -28.98
C VAL A 865 -10.02 -20.89 -27.92
N GLY A 866 -10.79 -19.80 -28.00
CA GLY A 866 -11.88 -19.47 -27.08
C GLY A 866 -11.44 -18.79 -25.78
N GLU A 867 -10.15 -18.48 -25.62
CA GLU A 867 -9.60 -17.71 -24.49
C GLU A 867 -8.45 -16.79 -24.94
N LEU A 868 -8.10 -15.81 -24.10
CA LEU A 868 -6.93 -14.96 -24.34
C LEU A 868 -5.63 -15.77 -24.20
N LEU A 869 -4.67 -15.50 -25.08
CA LEU A 869 -3.38 -16.19 -25.12
C LEU A 869 -2.31 -15.41 -24.34
N ILE A 870 -1.43 -16.13 -23.65
CA ILE A 870 -0.27 -15.58 -22.92
C ILE A 870 0.94 -15.58 -23.87
N PRO A 871 1.79 -14.54 -23.87
CA PRO A 871 3.09 -14.58 -24.56
C PRO A 871 3.90 -15.83 -24.17
N GLY A 872 4.26 -16.63 -25.16
CA GLY A 872 4.89 -17.95 -25.00
C GLY A 872 4.01 -19.13 -25.47
N ASP A 873 2.71 -18.93 -25.60
CA ASP A 873 1.76 -19.96 -26.07
C ASP A 873 1.97 -20.36 -27.51
N VAL A 874 1.53 -21.57 -27.87
CA VAL A 874 1.41 -21.99 -29.26
C VAL A 874 -0.08 -21.99 -29.61
N ALA A 875 -0.48 -21.14 -30.56
CA ALA A 875 -1.85 -21.08 -31.04
C ALA A 875 -2.21 -22.33 -31.88
N LEU A 876 -3.51 -22.58 -32.05
CA LEU A 876 -4.01 -23.57 -33.01
C LEU A 876 -3.46 -23.22 -34.41
N GLY A 877 -2.60 -24.10 -34.96
CA GLY A 877 -1.85 -23.86 -36.19
C GLY A 877 -0.31 -23.85 -36.04
N GLY A 878 0.22 -23.90 -34.82
CA GLY A 878 1.66 -24.06 -34.55
C GLY A 878 2.43 -22.74 -34.35
N ASP A 879 1.77 -21.59 -34.45
CA ASP A 879 2.39 -20.29 -34.26
C ASP A 879 2.63 -19.99 -32.78
N LYS A 880 3.87 -19.68 -32.42
CA LYS A 880 4.22 -19.23 -31.06
C LYS A 880 3.90 -17.75 -30.89
N ILE A 881 3.12 -17.41 -29.87
CA ILE A 881 2.74 -16.05 -29.50
C ILE A 881 3.94 -15.38 -28.83
N SER A 882 4.46 -14.31 -29.42
CA SER A 882 5.57 -13.53 -28.85
C SER A 882 5.07 -12.38 -27.97
N GLU A 883 5.98 -11.85 -27.14
CA GLU A 883 5.78 -10.58 -26.45
C GLU A 883 5.64 -9.44 -27.47
N ARG A 884 4.75 -8.48 -27.19
CA ARG A 884 4.36 -7.44 -28.16
C ARG A 884 5.30 -6.24 -28.09
N GLU A 885 5.48 -5.55 -29.23
CA GLU A 885 6.10 -4.22 -29.26
C GLU A 885 5.19 -3.14 -28.68
N GLY A 886 5.73 -2.28 -27.81
CA GLY A 886 4.98 -1.29 -27.03
C GLY A 886 4.70 -1.68 -25.57
N HIS A 887 5.06 -2.91 -25.17
CA HIS A 887 5.19 -3.33 -23.78
C HIS A 887 6.66 -3.64 -23.46
N PHE A 888 6.97 -3.80 -22.17
CA PHE A 888 8.23 -4.38 -21.73
C PHE A 888 8.43 -5.76 -22.39
N LYS A 889 9.65 -6.02 -22.89
CA LYS A 889 10.07 -7.32 -23.42
C LYS A 889 11.01 -7.99 -22.42
N ASP A 890 11.22 -9.30 -22.50
CA ASP A 890 12.22 -10.00 -21.67
C ASP A 890 13.59 -9.30 -21.71
N ASP A 891 13.94 -8.67 -22.84
CA ASP A 891 15.19 -7.93 -23.05
C ASP A 891 15.18 -6.48 -22.51
N TYR A 892 14.00 -5.92 -22.25
CA TYR A 892 13.79 -4.55 -21.79
C TYR A 892 12.55 -4.48 -20.89
N LYS A 893 12.75 -4.84 -19.62
CA LYS A 893 11.73 -4.80 -18.56
C LYS A 893 12.34 -4.40 -17.21
N PRO A 894 11.57 -3.76 -16.31
CA PRO A 894 12.00 -3.53 -14.93
C PRO A 894 12.31 -4.86 -14.24
N GLU A 895 13.29 -4.85 -13.34
CA GLU A 895 13.71 -6.06 -12.62
C GLU A 895 12.53 -6.63 -11.82
N GLY A 896 12.18 -7.90 -12.07
CA GLY A 896 11.01 -8.56 -11.49
C GLY A 896 9.68 -8.35 -12.23
N PHE A 897 9.62 -7.55 -13.31
CA PHE A 897 8.41 -7.42 -14.14
C PHE A 897 8.20 -8.68 -14.99
N ASP A 898 6.97 -9.20 -15.02
CA ASP A 898 6.65 -10.42 -15.76
C ASP A 898 5.75 -10.11 -16.96
N THR A 899 6.33 -10.25 -18.13
CA THR A 899 5.76 -10.05 -19.45
C THR A 899 4.86 -11.20 -19.90
N LYS A 900 4.91 -12.37 -19.22
CA LYS A 900 4.19 -13.60 -19.57
C LYS A 900 2.87 -13.69 -18.79
N LYS A 901 2.02 -12.68 -19.00
CA LYS A 901 0.65 -12.58 -18.44
C LYS A 901 -0.35 -12.14 -19.52
N ILE A 902 -1.63 -12.36 -19.27
CA ILE A 902 -2.73 -11.68 -19.97
C ILE A 902 -2.93 -10.33 -19.30
N PHE A 903 -2.92 -9.25 -20.10
CA PHE A 903 -3.23 -7.90 -19.64
C PHE A 903 -4.61 -7.47 -20.13
N VAL A 904 -5.44 -6.95 -19.24
CA VAL A 904 -6.77 -6.39 -19.52
C VAL A 904 -6.97 -5.10 -18.75
N SER A 905 -8.02 -4.35 -19.02
CA SER A 905 -8.33 -3.13 -18.28
C SER A 905 -9.83 -2.93 -18.08
N PRO A 906 -10.28 -2.34 -16.97
CA PRO A 906 -11.67 -1.89 -16.81
C PRO A 906 -11.98 -0.68 -17.71
N SER A 907 -10.96 -0.02 -18.27
CA SER A 907 -11.11 1.09 -19.21
C SER A 907 -10.82 0.67 -20.64
N ILE A 908 -11.83 0.78 -21.50
CA ILE A 908 -11.66 0.69 -22.95
C ILE A 908 -10.86 1.86 -23.53
N ARG A 909 -10.77 3.01 -22.85
CA ARG A 909 -9.89 4.11 -23.29
C ARG A 909 -8.43 3.69 -23.21
N TYR A 910 -8.07 3.00 -22.13
CA TYR A 910 -6.75 2.44 -21.94
C TYR A 910 -6.51 1.24 -22.86
N ALA A 911 -7.32 0.19 -22.77
CA ALA A 911 -7.16 -1.02 -23.59
C ALA A 911 -7.31 -0.76 -25.11
N GLY A 912 -8.00 0.31 -25.49
CA GLY A 912 -8.19 0.75 -26.88
C GLY A 912 -7.08 1.66 -27.41
N HIS A 913 -6.08 2.01 -26.59
CA HIS A 913 -4.94 2.81 -27.01
C HIS A 913 -4.14 2.12 -28.12
N GLY A 914 -3.49 2.90 -29.00
CA GLY A 914 -2.78 2.37 -30.18
C GLY A 914 -1.65 1.39 -29.85
N ALA A 915 -1.09 1.47 -28.64
CA ALA A 915 -0.09 0.51 -28.13
C ALA A 915 -0.67 -0.90 -27.93
N TYR A 916 -1.97 -1.02 -27.64
CA TYR A 916 -2.64 -2.29 -27.34
C TYR A 916 -3.58 -2.74 -28.44
N ALA A 917 -4.43 -1.82 -28.92
CA ALA A 917 -5.31 -2.01 -30.07
C ALA A 917 -4.65 -1.39 -31.31
N MET A 918 -3.82 -2.20 -31.98
CA MET A 918 -2.95 -1.72 -33.07
C MET A 918 -3.77 -1.11 -34.22
N PRO A 919 -3.48 0.13 -34.64
CA PRO A 919 -4.14 0.79 -35.77
C PRO A 919 -3.93 0.04 -37.09
N HIS A 920 -4.98 -0.08 -37.90
CA HIS A 920 -4.93 -0.65 -39.25
C HIS A 920 -5.66 0.26 -40.24
N LYS A 921 -5.05 0.53 -41.40
CA LYS A 921 -5.70 1.31 -42.45
C LYS A 921 -6.79 0.47 -43.12
N PHE A 922 -8.00 1.00 -43.22
CA PHE A 922 -9.13 0.34 -43.87
C PHE A 922 -9.80 1.31 -44.84
N GLU A 923 -9.81 0.97 -46.12
CA GLU A 923 -10.43 1.77 -47.16
C GLU A 923 -11.77 1.18 -47.57
N VAL A 924 -12.82 1.98 -47.53
CA VAL A 924 -14.15 1.55 -47.92
C VAL A 924 -14.96 2.71 -48.45
N SER A 925 -15.65 2.50 -49.58
CA SER A 925 -16.53 3.51 -50.19
C SER A 925 -15.82 4.86 -50.45
N GLY A 926 -14.56 4.82 -50.90
CA GLY A 926 -13.76 6.01 -51.23
C GLY A 926 -13.20 6.78 -50.03
N LYS A 927 -13.36 6.27 -48.81
CA LYS A 927 -12.87 6.87 -47.57
C LYS A 927 -11.85 5.98 -46.89
N THR A 928 -10.88 6.61 -46.24
CA THR A 928 -9.86 5.92 -45.43
C THR A 928 -10.21 6.00 -43.95
N TYR A 929 -10.16 4.86 -43.27
CA TYR A 929 -10.39 4.73 -41.83
C TYR A 929 -9.17 4.16 -41.12
N VAL A 930 -8.93 4.59 -39.89
CA VAL A 930 -8.11 3.88 -38.92
C VAL A 930 -9.00 2.93 -38.14
N ALA A 931 -8.81 1.64 -38.36
CA ALA A 931 -9.49 0.57 -37.67
C ALA A 931 -8.69 0.09 -36.45
N ARG A 932 -9.38 -0.14 -35.34
CA ARG A 932 -8.85 -0.80 -34.13
C ARG A 932 -9.81 -1.89 -33.67
N VAL A 933 -9.26 -2.95 -33.08
CA VAL A 933 -10.03 -4.06 -32.53
C VAL A 933 -9.65 -4.32 -31.08
N ALA A 934 -10.66 -4.64 -30.27
CA ALA A 934 -10.49 -5.05 -28.89
C ALA A 934 -11.50 -6.16 -28.54
N LEU A 935 -11.17 -6.97 -27.55
CA LEU A 935 -12.05 -8.00 -27.02
C LEU A 935 -12.64 -7.53 -25.70
N GLN A 936 -13.95 -7.69 -25.56
CA GLN A 936 -14.66 -7.46 -24.32
C GLN A 936 -14.73 -8.78 -23.54
N VAL A 937 -14.23 -8.76 -22.30
CA VAL A 937 -14.04 -9.96 -21.49
C VAL A 937 -14.73 -9.86 -20.14
N CYS A 938 -15.26 -10.98 -19.67
CA CYS A 938 -15.58 -11.16 -18.26
C CYS A 938 -14.34 -11.77 -17.60
N ILE A 939 -13.80 -11.15 -16.56
CA ILE A 939 -12.67 -11.66 -15.81
C ILE A 939 -13.10 -12.02 -14.40
N ARG A 940 -12.68 -13.19 -13.91
CA ARG A 940 -13.14 -13.71 -12.62
C ARG A 940 -12.65 -12.81 -11.48
N PRO A 941 -13.52 -12.40 -10.55
CA PRO A 941 -13.08 -11.65 -9.38
C PRO A 941 -12.01 -12.44 -8.62
N GLY A 942 -10.93 -11.76 -8.23
CA GLY A 942 -9.79 -12.36 -7.53
C GLY A 942 -8.84 -13.18 -8.40
N SER A 943 -9.06 -13.27 -9.72
CA SER A 943 -8.14 -13.97 -10.63
C SER A 943 -7.12 -13.06 -11.32
N TYR A 944 -7.02 -11.80 -10.93
CA TYR A 944 -6.15 -10.83 -11.58
C TYR A 944 -5.54 -9.85 -10.57
N ASP A 945 -4.32 -9.43 -10.83
CA ASP A 945 -3.61 -8.37 -10.13
C ASP A 945 -4.03 -7.01 -10.70
N VAL A 946 -4.00 -5.97 -9.88
CA VAL A 946 -4.24 -4.57 -10.28
C VAL A 946 -2.92 -3.81 -10.16
N GLY A 947 -2.57 -3.04 -11.17
CA GLY A 947 -1.34 -2.25 -11.17
C GLY A 947 -1.38 -1.04 -12.10
N ASP A 948 -0.23 -0.36 -12.11
CA ASP A 948 -0.03 0.89 -12.82
C ASP A 948 -0.10 0.73 -14.35
N GLN A 949 -0.44 1.82 -15.02
CA GLN A 949 -0.35 1.94 -16.46
C GLN A 949 1.10 1.75 -16.94
N THR A 950 1.27 1.10 -18.08
CA THR A 950 2.57 0.85 -18.71
C THR A 950 2.81 1.62 -20.02
N ILE A 951 1.97 2.61 -20.36
CA ILE A 951 2.12 3.43 -21.59
C ILE A 951 2.89 4.75 -21.38
N GLY A 952 3.36 5.02 -20.17
CA GLY A 952 4.18 6.19 -19.84
C GLY A 952 3.41 7.52 -19.76
N GLU A 953 2.09 7.49 -19.63
CA GLU A 953 1.26 8.70 -19.56
C GLU A 953 1.22 9.27 -18.13
N THR A 954 1.45 10.58 -18.00
CA THR A 954 1.47 11.29 -16.70
C THR A 954 0.12 11.93 -16.38
N LYS A 955 -0.75 12.08 -17.38
CA LYS A 955 -2.12 12.59 -17.22
C LYS A 955 -3.12 11.45 -16.97
N PRO A 956 -4.25 11.71 -16.28
CA PRO A 956 -5.30 10.71 -16.11
C PRO A 956 -5.78 10.16 -17.47
N ILE A 957 -5.73 8.84 -17.68
CA ILE A 957 -6.15 8.23 -18.96
C ILE A 957 -7.66 8.04 -19.01
N ASP A 958 -8.27 7.72 -17.87
CA ASP A 958 -9.71 7.57 -17.73
C ASP A 958 -10.20 8.42 -16.55
N PRO A 959 -11.29 9.21 -16.70
CA PRO A 959 -11.83 10.04 -15.61
C PRO A 959 -12.22 9.31 -14.32
N LYS A 960 -12.35 7.98 -14.36
CA LYS A 960 -12.76 7.18 -13.19
C LYS A 960 -11.66 6.28 -12.62
N PHE A 961 -10.73 5.81 -13.44
CA PHE A 961 -9.72 4.85 -13.01
C PHE A 961 -8.37 5.54 -12.92
N ASP A 962 -7.76 5.53 -11.74
CA ASP A 962 -6.43 6.11 -11.55
C ASP A 962 -5.39 5.34 -12.36
N ASN A 963 -4.38 6.05 -12.85
CA ASN A 963 -3.29 5.46 -13.62
C ASN A 963 -2.52 4.37 -12.83
N GLN A 964 -2.60 4.35 -11.49
CA GLN A 964 -1.99 3.33 -10.62
C GLN A 964 -2.83 2.03 -10.50
N GLU A 965 -4.05 2.00 -11.03
CA GLU A 965 -4.94 0.82 -10.91
C GLU A 965 -5.67 0.42 -12.22
N ILE A 966 -5.26 1.02 -13.35
CA ILE A 966 -5.95 0.89 -14.64
C ILE A 966 -5.53 -0.33 -15.45
N GLU A 967 -4.40 -0.97 -15.14
CA GLU A 967 -3.92 -2.19 -15.80
C GLU A 967 -4.15 -3.42 -14.91
N TRP A 968 -4.85 -4.41 -15.43
CA TRP A 968 -5.11 -5.67 -14.73
C TRP A 968 -4.36 -6.80 -15.42
N SER A 969 -3.72 -7.68 -14.65
CA SER A 969 -2.94 -8.78 -15.22
C SER A 969 -3.30 -10.13 -14.60
N THR A 970 -3.31 -11.19 -15.40
CA THR A 970 -3.56 -12.55 -14.92
C THR A 970 -2.72 -13.59 -15.67
N LYS A 971 -2.27 -14.62 -14.97
CA LYS A 971 -1.69 -15.84 -15.57
C LYS A 971 -2.66 -17.01 -15.58
N GLU A 972 -3.85 -16.81 -15.01
CA GLU A 972 -4.77 -17.90 -14.78
C GLU A 972 -5.58 -18.22 -16.04
N ARG A 973 -5.43 -19.43 -16.57
CA ARG A 973 -6.21 -19.93 -17.71
C ARG A 973 -7.68 -20.10 -17.38
N GLY A 974 -8.55 -19.85 -18.35
CA GLY A 974 -10.00 -19.91 -18.16
C GLY A 974 -10.56 -18.88 -17.16
N SER A 975 -9.75 -17.94 -16.66
CA SER A 975 -10.19 -16.85 -15.79
C SER A 975 -10.81 -15.68 -16.56
N THR A 976 -10.68 -15.70 -17.88
CA THR A 976 -11.30 -14.75 -18.82
C THR A 976 -12.30 -15.46 -19.72
N ILE A 977 -13.49 -14.89 -19.91
CA ILE A 977 -14.47 -15.33 -20.89
C ILE A 977 -14.73 -14.21 -21.89
N LEU A 978 -14.50 -14.49 -23.16
CA LEU A 978 -14.80 -13.57 -24.26
C LEU A 978 -16.32 -13.50 -24.46
N TYR A 979 -16.87 -12.29 -24.58
CA TYR A 979 -18.30 -12.12 -24.83
C TYR A 979 -18.63 -10.99 -25.83
N GLY A 980 -17.63 -10.28 -26.32
CA GLY A 980 -17.81 -9.31 -27.39
C GLY A 980 -16.52 -9.04 -28.16
N LEU A 981 -16.64 -8.90 -29.48
CA LEU A 981 -15.64 -8.30 -30.32
C LEU A 981 -16.01 -6.82 -30.54
N LEU A 982 -15.10 -5.92 -30.21
CA LEU A 982 -15.26 -4.49 -30.37
C LEU A 982 -14.47 -4.00 -31.59
N VAL A 983 -15.13 -3.21 -32.42
CA VAL A 983 -14.53 -2.54 -33.59
C VAL A 983 -14.68 -1.04 -33.44
N LYS A 984 -13.59 -0.31 -33.64
CA LYS A 984 -13.59 1.15 -33.76
C LYS A 984 -13.03 1.55 -35.12
N LEU A 985 -13.80 2.32 -35.87
CA LEU A 985 -13.37 2.96 -37.11
C LEU A 985 -13.37 4.48 -36.92
N GLU A 986 -12.25 5.10 -37.22
CA GLU A 986 -12.06 6.56 -37.20
C GLU A 986 -11.70 7.02 -38.61
N GLU A 987 -12.50 7.92 -39.20
CA GLU A 987 -12.23 8.45 -40.54
C GLU A 987 -10.97 9.32 -40.51
N GLN A 988 -10.01 9.08 -41.41
CA GLN A 988 -8.89 10.01 -41.58
C GLN A 988 -9.38 11.20 -42.40
N ALA A 989 -9.20 12.41 -41.86
CA ALA A 989 -9.38 13.62 -42.63
C ALA A 989 -8.39 13.57 -43.82
N SER A 990 -8.94 13.70 -45.02
CA SER A 990 -8.20 13.79 -46.28
C SER A 990 -7.27 14.99 -46.32
#